data_AF-V9D1X2-F1
#
_entry.id   AF-V9D1X2-F1
#
_cell.length_a   1.000
_cell.length_b   1.000
_cell.length_c   1.000
_cell.angle_alpha   90.00
_cell.angle_beta   90.00
_cell.angle_gamma   90.00
#
_symmetry.space_group_name_H-M   'P 1'
#
loop_
_entity.id
_entity.type
_entity.pdbx_description
1 polymer ?
#
loop_
_entity_poly.entity_id
_entity_poly.type
_entity_poly.pdbx_seq_one_letter_code
_entity_poly.pdbx_strand_id
1 'polypeptide(L)'
;MHSFTSIILVAWAGQALAAPFAQDEPHLLRTRNIIDSTSIADSYDFVIVGGGLAGLVLGARLSEDKNHTVLVLEAGTTGDELKTRIDTPAYAYYQSLWPTDLNWNFTTTPQAHANNSQLPWPRGKVLGGSSAINGLYMNRPGEIEVNAWQTMLGDMKGADNWSWDSLYAAMKKSEAFSAPIDASVQEEAGITFNTASHGTQGPIHMSYPGYTFPEVGAWSAATSDVGVAGTTDAYGGENWGAYVATSAINPTNWTRSYSRSGYLDPLPPRANYDVVANAHVTRLLFNSSSPRGNLTANAVEYALNGGAETLSVGVKKEVILAGGTVGSPAVLLYSGIGPKDVLDAAGVPVVSELPGVGQHLQDHLSVSIMWSTDADTGGSIYANNASTEKDDATFLSYVNSATAYVNASVLFGNGVGSLQSSINGAIDEYIPNTSTDAGVIDGFKAIYDTTANTILTSPIGLIELVIGLTTDGVIQIGANLQHPFSHGQISIASSNPLDYPIINPNYLNHPADVQVLRQGIKLARRLGNAQPLASSMTEETWPGPDVESDQEWEDWLRGNVFTEFHPSSTCAMLPLEQGGVVDANLRVYGLSNVRVADASIPPISFSAHLMSSTYGIAEQASTIIRNYHNQPVPKNSTHNSTSSHNETDSTTNNRANDNDDGTAILNTTNTPPGEGESSGNGAASLHSHSFIMTLVGLWLSFVVLSENPAYILSALTSVGGITGYVRTGSIPSIAAGLTVGFLYGLGGYRISKRQPYGVELALLASVLLAGSSIPRAIKTGKPLPAGLSVLAATGLFVYGRAFLAK
;
A
#
# COMPACT_ATOMS: atom_id res chain seq x y z
N MET A 1 18.79 25.90 -60.98
CA MET A 1 17.41 26.04 -60.46
C MET A 1 17.40 25.56 -59.01
N HIS A 2 16.39 25.98 -58.25
CA HIS A 2 16.24 25.84 -56.79
C HIS A 2 16.07 24.37 -56.32
N SER A 3 16.34 23.98 -55.06
CA SER A 3 17.05 24.65 -53.94
C SER A 3 17.38 23.64 -52.83
N PHE A 4 18.08 24.11 -51.79
CA PHE A 4 18.34 23.50 -50.46
C PHE A 4 19.50 22.49 -50.34
N THR A 5 20.53 22.97 -49.63
CA THR A 5 21.74 22.30 -49.12
C THR A 5 22.15 23.02 -47.82
N SER A 6 23.14 22.46 -47.09
CA SER A 6 23.80 23.04 -45.89
C SER A 6 23.07 22.80 -44.55
N ILE A 7 23.75 22.58 -43.41
CA ILE A 7 25.20 22.53 -43.13
C ILE A 7 25.53 21.58 -41.94
N ILE A 8 26.81 21.23 -41.76
CA ILE A 8 27.38 20.45 -40.63
C ILE A 8 28.57 21.23 -40.03
N LEU A 9 28.94 20.94 -38.77
CA LEU A 9 29.97 21.61 -37.92
C LEU A 9 29.49 22.96 -37.34
N VAL A 10 29.84 23.36 -36.12
CA VAL A 10 31.14 23.27 -35.41
C VAL A 10 31.05 22.64 -34.01
N ALA A 11 32.17 22.08 -33.54
CA ALA A 11 32.40 21.73 -32.13
C ALA A 11 33.80 22.22 -31.68
N TRP A 12 33.99 22.35 -30.36
CA TRP A 12 35.24 22.68 -29.65
C TRP A 12 35.87 24.07 -29.89
N ALA A 13 35.63 24.96 -28.92
CA ALA A 13 36.63 25.90 -28.40
C ALA A 13 36.52 25.87 -26.87
N GLY A 14 37.63 25.77 -26.14
CA GLY A 14 37.58 25.59 -24.69
C GLY A 14 38.87 25.96 -23.97
N GLN A 15 38.70 26.54 -22.78
CA GLN A 15 39.73 27.04 -21.85
C GLN A 15 40.53 28.25 -22.39
N ALA A 16 41.02 29.20 -21.57
CA ALA A 16 41.15 29.19 -20.10
C ALA A 16 40.97 30.58 -19.46
N LEU A 17 41.07 30.58 -18.12
CA LEU A 17 41.17 31.70 -17.16
C LEU A 17 39.85 32.32 -16.65
N ALA A 18 39.86 32.62 -15.35
CA ALA A 18 38.72 33.03 -14.54
C ALA A 18 39.14 34.09 -13.50
N ALA A 19 38.16 34.76 -12.91
CA ALA A 19 38.29 35.51 -11.66
C ALA A 19 37.01 35.31 -10.83
N PRO A 20 37.10 35.18 -9.49
CA PRO A 20 35.95 34.79 -8.68
C PRO A 20 35.05 35.97 -8.35
N PHE A 21 33.73 35.73 -8.40
CA PHE A 21 32.77 36.47 -7.57
C PHE A 21 32.37 35.56 -6.39
N ALA A 22 32.01 36.19 -5.27
CA ALA A 22 31.79 35.50 -4.00
C ALA A 22 30.55 34.59 -4.01
N GLN A 23 30.49 33.66 -3.06
CA GLN A 23 29.27 32.94 -2.73
C GLN A 23 28.23 33.94 -2.19
N ASP A 24 27.19 34.20 -2.97
CA ASP A 24 25.85 34.13 -2.41
C ASP A 24 25.40 32.67 -2.54
N GLU A 25 25.09 32.02 -1.43
CA GLU A 25 24.46 30.69 -1.45
C GLU A 25 23.15 30.79 -2.24
N PRO A 26 22.97 30.06 -3.36
CA PRO A 26 21.72 30.10 -4.09
C PRO A 26 20.66 29.46 -3.21
N HIS A 27 19.82 30.29 -2.58
CA HIS A 27 18.76 29.85 -1.68
C HIS A 27 18.02 28.65 -2.30
N LEU A 28 18.26 27.45 -1.76
CA LEU A 28 17.58 26.24 -2.20
C LEU A 28 16.10 26.45 -1.92
N LEU A 29 15.37 26.78 -2.98
CA LEU A 29 13.93 26.95 -2.93
C LEU A 29 13.36 25.60 -2.50
N ARG A 30 12.93 25.49 -1.24
CA ARG A 30 12.09 24.41 -0.73
C ARG A 30 10.78 24.43 -1.52
N THR A 31 10.77 23.89 -2.74
CA THR A 31 9.61 23.93 -3.64
C THR A 31 8.49 23.01 -3.19
N ARG A 32 8.79 22.07 -2.29
CA ARG A 32 7.85 21.27 -1.49
C ARG A 32 8.39 21.12 -0.06
N ASN A 33 7.56 20.59 0.84
CA ASN A 33 7.98 20.20 2.19
C ASN A 33 8.77 18.87 2.24
N ILE A 34 9.01 18.26 1.06
CA ILE A 34 9.89 17.09 0.93
C ILE A 34 11.34 17.58 0.99
N ILE A 35 12.13 17.04 1.91
CA ILE A 35 13.55 17.40 2.13
C ILE A 35 14.46 16.18 1.97
N ASP A 36 15.76 16.42 1.82
CA ASP A 36 16.76 15.35 1.92
C ASP A 36 16.87 14.85 3.36
N SER A 37 17.12 13.55 3.53
CA SER A 37 17.44 12.92 4.82
C SER A 37 18.59 13.58 5.57
N THR A 38 19.59 14.16 4.90
CA THR A 38 20.69 14.89 5.57
C THR A 38 20.30 16.30 6.03
N SER A 39 19.05 16.73 5.79
CA SER A 39 18.52 18.06 6.12
C SER A 39 17.55 18.04 7.31
N ILE A 40 17.37 16.89 7.95
CA ILE A 40 16.53 16.68 9.13
C ILE A 40 17.17 17.38 10.34
N ALA A 41 16.37 18.09 11.16
CA ALA A 41 16.84 18.68 12.41
C ALA A 41 16.94 17.64 13.54
N ASP A 42 17.85 17.85 14.51
CA ASP A 42 18.11 16.94 15.65
C ASP A 42 16.86 16.43 16.39
N SER A 43 15.80 17.25 16.44
CA SER A 43 14.54 16.89 17.10
C SER A 43 13.32 17.71 16.66
N TYR A 44 12.17 17.06 16.63
CA TYR A 44 10.87 17.64 16.26
C TYR A 44 9.86 17.54 17.42
N ASP A 45 8.80 18.35 17.40
CA ASP A 45 7.71 18.24 18.37
C ASP A 45 6.87 16.99 18.11
N PHE A 46 6.53 16.76 16.83
CA PHE A 46 5.81 15.58 16.37
C PHE A 46 6.62 14.83 15.33
N VAL A 47 6.80 13.52 15.53
CA VAL A 47 7.36 12.61 14.51
C VAL A 47 6.29 11.61 14.11
N ILE A 48 5.96 11.60 12.83
CA ILE A 48 4.93 10.75 12.23
C ILE A 48 5.61 9.62 11.46
N VAL A 49 5.21 8.40 11.76
CA VAL A 49 5.77 7.17 11.18
C VAL A 49 4.86 6.68 10.06
N GLY A 50 5.35 6.74 8.82
CA GLY A 50 4.60 6.49 7.59
C GLY A 50 4.08 7.79 6.96
N GLY A 51 4.42 8.03 5.70
CA GLY A 51 3.88 9.08 4.84
C GLY A 51 2.70 8.59 4.00
N GLY A 52 1.87 7.71 4.59
CA GLY A 52 0.72 7.09 3.95
C GLY A 52 -0.51 7.98 3.86
N LEU A 53 -1.70 7.36 3.87
CA LEU A 53 -2.99 8.06 3.87
C LEU A 53 -3.10 8.97 5.11
N ALA A 54 -3.11 8.38 6.31
CA ALA A 54 -3.24 9.12 7.56
C ALA A 54 -2.02 10.00 7.87
N GLY A 55 -0.81 9.54 7.55
CA GLY A 55 0.44 10.23 7.89
C GLY A 55 0.55 11.63 7.28
N LEU A 56 0.18 11.79 6.01
CA LEU A 56 0.19 13.10 5.35
C LEU A 56 -0.95 14.01 5.81
N VAL A 57 -2.12 13.45 6.18
CA VAL A 57 -3.20 14.22 6.84
C VAL A 57 -2.69 14.81 8.16
N LEU A 58 -2.09 13.97 9.02
CA LEU A 58 -1.51 14.38 10.30
C LEU A 58 -0.40 15.42 10.11
N GLY A 59 0.53 15.18 9.19
CA GLY A 59 1.63 16.11 8.88
C GLY A 59 1.13 17.49 8.45
N ALA A 60 0.12 17.52 7.57
CA ALA A 60 -0.53 18.73 7.12
C ALA A 60 -1.33 19.43 8.22
N ARG A 61 -2.11 18.70 9.02
CA ARG A 61 -3.00 19.29 10.03
C ARG A 61 -2.27 19.74 11.28
N LEU A 62 -1.21 19.05 11.71
CA LEU A 62 -0.41 19.49 12.86
C LEU A 62 0.44 20.71 12.51
N SER A 63 1.05 20.75 11.31
CA SER A 63 1.90 21.88 10.88
C SER A 63 1.13 23.15 10.49
N GLU A 64 -0.20 23.15 10.49
CA GLU A 64 -1.02 24.37 10.46
C GLU A 64 -0.71 25.28 11.68
N ASP A 65 -0.31 24.69 12.81
CA ASP A 65 0.18 25.44 13.95
C ASP A 65 1.70 25.65 13.85
N LYS A 66 2.09 26.91 13.65
CA LYS A 66 3.50 27.33 13.49
C LYS A 66 4.32 27.24 14.79
N ASN A 67 3.69 26.97 15.94
CA ASN A 67 4.39 26.80 17.21
C ASN A 67 5.00 25.40 17.39
N HIS A 68 4.68 24.45 16.51
CA HIS A 68 5.17 23.06 16.59
C HIS A 68 5.86 22.64 15.30
N THR A 69 6.96 21.91 15.45
CA THR A 69 7.74 21.30 14.36
C THR A 69 7.26 19.86 14.10
N VAL A 70 7.04 19.52 12.82
CA VAL A 70 6.47 18.23 12.41
C VAL A 70 7.36 17.57 11.36
N LEU A 71 7.72 16.31 11.60
CA LEU A 71 8.44 15.44 10.67
C LEU A 71 7.57 14.24 10.27
N VAL A 72 7.53 13.91 8.99
CA VAL A 72 6.97 12.64 8.46
C VAL A 72 8.10 11.81 7.85
N LEU A 73 8.22 10.54 8.27
CA LEU A 73 9.17 9.57 7.72
C LEU A 73 8.42 8.50 6.90
N GLU A 74 8.73 8.38 5.62
CA GLU A 74 8.16 7.39 4.69
C GLU A 74 9.23 6.41 4.18
N ALA A 75 8.94 5.11 4.22
CA ALA A 75 9.86 4.05 3.81
C ALA A 75 10.00 3.90 2.29
N GLY A 76 8.99 4.32 1.53
CA GLY A 76 8.98 4.37 0.08
C GLY A 76 9.57 5.63 -0.53
N THR A 77 9.59 5.68 -1.86
CA THR A 77 10.06 6.85 -2.62
C THR A 77 9.02 7.97 -2.63
N THR A 78 9.30 9.08 -3.34
CA THR A 78 8.26 10.09 -3.59
C THR A 78 7.20 9.61 -4.57
N GLY A 79 7.52 8.66 -5.46
CA GLY A 79 6.66 8.19 -6.54
C GLY A 79 6.65 9.07 -7.79
N ASP A 80 7.48 10.13 -7.84
CA ASP A 80 7.56 11.02 -8.99
C ASP A 80 8.03 10.28 -10.28
N GLU A 81 8.83 9.22 -10.12
CA GLU A 81 9.34 8.34 -11.17
C GLU A 81 8.25 7.53 -11.90
N LEU A 82 7.10 7.31 -11.28
CA LEU A 82 5.93 6.63 -11.85
C LEU A 82 4.67 7.50 -11.75
N LYS A 83 4.81 8.83 -11.64
CA LYS A 83 3.70 9.74 -11.35
C LYS A 83 2.49 9.57 -12.26
N THR A 84 2.68 9.37 -13.57
CA THR A 84 1.56 9.13 -14.51
C THR A 84 0.78 7.85 -14.21
N ARG A 85 1.43 6.80 -13.66
CA ARG A 85 0.73 5.56 -13.24
C ARG A 85 -0.01 5.71 -11.91
N ILE A 86 0.47 6.59 -11.03
CA ILE A 86 -0.26 6.96 -9.80
C ILE A 86 -1.46 7.84 -10.17
N ASP A 87 -1.22 8.89 -10.96
CA ASP A 87 -2.17 9.95 -11.23
C ASP A 87 -3.31 9.53 -12.17
N THR A 88 -3.18 8.52 -13.03
CA THR A 88 -4.27 8.08 -13.94
C THR A 88 -5.15 6.99 -13.29
N PRO A 89 -6.46 7.21 -13.05
CA PRO A 89 -7.33 6.25 -12.35
C PRO A 89 -7.38 4.84 -12.96
N ALA A 90 -7.62 4.72 -14.27
CA ALA A 90 -7.73 3.43 -14.95
C ALA A 90 -6.44 2.58 -14.90
N TYR A 91 -5.28 3.21 -14.67
CA TYR A 91 -4.01 2.49 -14.48
C TYR A 91 -3.92 1.73 -13.15
N ALA A 92 -4.86 1.91 -12.21
CA ALA A 92 -5.06 0.98 -11.10
C ALA A 92 -5.30 -0.47 -11.57
N TYR A 93 -5.93 -0.65 -12.75
CA TYR A 93 -6.16 -1.94 -13.39
C TYR A 93 -5.12 -2.21 -14.50
N TYR A 94 -4.98 -1.29 -15.46
CA TYR A 94 -4.25 -1.58 -16.70
C TYR A 94 -2.73 -1.41 -16.64
N GLN A 95 -2.21 -0.63 -15.68
CA GLN A 95 -0.77 -0.45 -15.46
C GLN A 95 -0.44 -0.44 -13.96
N SER A 96 -1.07 -1.37 -13.22
CA SER A 96 -1.02 -1.44 -11.76
C SER A 96 0.40 -1.39 -11.21
N LEU A 97 0.55 -0.72 -10.06
CA LEU A 97 1.83 -0.53 -9.37
C LEU A 97 2.28 -1.75 -8.56
N TRP A 98 1.46 -2.81 -8.48
CA TRP A 98 1.81 -4.04 -7.74
C TRP A 98 3.15 -4.67 -8.17
N PRO A 99 3.53 -4.73 -9.47
CA PRO A 99 4.80 -5.30 -9.91
C PRO A 99 6.01 -4.35 -9.78
N THR A 100 5.90 -3.29 -8.98
CA THR A 100 6.93 -2.23 -8.85
C THR A 100 7.36 -2.05 -7.40
N ASP A 101 8.53 -1.46 -7.17
CA ASP A 101 9.07 -1.22 -5.81
C ASP A 101 8.25 -0.21 -4.99
N LEU A 102 7.23 0.44 -5.58
CA LEU A 102 6.21 1.24 -4.89
C LEU A 102 5.14 0.37 -4.19
N ASN A 103 5.26 -0.94 -4.27
CA ASN A 103 4.47 -1.92 -3.54
C ASN A 103 5.33 -2.59 -2.46
N TRP A 104 4.84 -2.65 -1.23
CA TRP A 104 5.43 -3.50 -0.18
C TRP A 104 5.44 -4.98 -0.59
N ASN A 105 4.46 -5.41 -1.38
CA ASN A 105 4.35 -6.77 -1.89
C ASN A 105 4.43 -7.83 -0.78
N PHE A 106 3.65 -7.62 0.28
CA PHE A 106 3.46 -8.62 1.33
C PHE A 106 2.69 -9.84 0.78
N THR A 107 2.74 -10.94 1.51
CA THR A 107 1.98 -12.17 1.23
C THR A 107 1.54 -12.78 2.56
N THR A 108 0.36 -13.39 2.61
CA THR A 108 -0.09 -14.11 3.82
C THR A 108 0.73 -15.39 4.06
N THR A 109 0.73 -15.89 5.29
CA THR A 109 1.02 -17.30 5.57
C THR A 109 0.06 -18.21 4.80
N PRO A 110 0.38 -19.51 4.61
CA PRO A 110 -0.57 -20.49 4.10
C PRO A 110 -1.88 -20.47 4.90
N GLN A 111 -3.01 -20.28 4.22
CA GLN A 111 -4.32 -20.13 4.83
C GLN A 111 -5.03 -21.48 4.90
N ALA A 112 -4.97 -22.12 6.07
CA ALA A 112 -5.34 -23.53 6.25
C ALA A 112 -6.75 -23.88 5.75
N HIS A 113 -7.71 -22.96 5.91
CA HIS A 113 -9.12 -23.15 5.53
C HIS A 113 -9.47 -22.62 4.13
N ALA A 114 -8.50 -22.00 3.44
CA ALA A 114 -8.54 -21.56 2.04
C ALA A 114 -7.48 -22.33 1.23
N ASN A 115 -7.57 -23.67 1.25
CA ASN A 115 -6.73 -24.62 0.51
C ASN A 115 -5.20 -24.47 0.71
N ASN A 116 -4.76 -23.92 1.86
CA ASN A 116 -3.36 -23.57 2.16
C ASN A 116 -2.77 -22.50 1.22
N SER A 117 -3.62 -21.72 0.56
CA SER A 117 -3.21 -20.63 -0.34
C SER A 117 -2.40 -19.57 0.41
N GLN A 118 -1.39 -19.02 -0.27
CA GLN A 118 -0.72 -17.79 0.15
C GLN A 118 -1.25 -16.66 -0.75
N LEU A 119 -1.86 -15.63 -0.16
CA LEU A 119 -2.53 -14.58 -0.91
C LEU A 119 -1.67 -13.30 -0.94
N PRO A 120 -1.52 -12.63 -2.10
CA PRO A 120 -0.73 -11.41 -2.22
C PRO A 120 -1.45 -10.24 -1.54
N TRP A 121 -0.69 -9.46 -0.76
CA TRP A 121 -1.15 -8.30 0.02
C TRP A 121 -0.43 -7.01 -0.47
N PRO A 122 -0.76 -6.50 -1.66
CA PRO A 122 -0.16 -5.29 -2.21
C PRO A 122 -0.58 -4.04 -1.40
N ARG A 123 0.41 -3.36 -0.79
CA ARG A 123 0.25 -2.13 0.01
C ARG A 123 1.21 -1.06 -0.51
N GLY A 124 0.79 0.20 -0.54
CA GLY A 124 1.60 1.27 -1.13
C GLY A 124 2.82 1.61 -0.27
N LYS A 125 4.00 1.59 -0.89
CA LYS A 125 5.32 1.94 -0.34
C LYS A 125 5.85 3.17 -1.08
N VAL A 126 5.22 4.31 -0.83
CA VAL A 126 5.40 5.57 -1.56
C VAL A 126 4.75 6.70 -0.75
N LEU A 127 5.14 7.96 -0.95
CA LEU A 127 4.38 9.10 -0.40
C LEU A 127 2.92 9.07 -0.91
N GLY A 128 1.98 8.90 0.03
CA GLY A 128 0.57 8.61 -0.23
C GLY A 128 0.13 7.21 0.25
N GLY A 129 1.08 6.29 0.42
CA GLY A 129 0.83 4.90 0.83
C GLY A 129 -0.18 4.21 -0.07
N SER A 130 -1.03 3.34 0.50
CA SER A 130 -2.04 2.61 -0.28
C SER A 130 -3.06 3.50 -1.04
N SER A 131 -3.23 4.78 -0.67
CA SER A 131 -4.09 5.70 -1.43
C SER A 131 -3.54 6.03 -2.83
N ALA A 132 -2.24 5.84 -3.05
CA ALA A 132 -1.59 6.01 -4.36
C ALA A 132 -1.74 4.78 -5.28
N ILE A 133 -2.12 3.59 -4.75
CA ILE A 133 -2.10 2.32 -5.52
C ILE A 133 -3.44 1.56 -5.58
N ASN A 134 -4.47 2.02 -4.86
CA ASN A 134 -5.77 1.32 -4.78
C ASN A 134 -6.72 1.63 -5.96
N GLY A 135 -7.87 0.94 -5.99
CA GLY A 135 -8.95 1.10 -6.98
C GLY A 135 -9.84 2.33 -6.80
N LEU A 136 -9.38 3.38 -6.12
CA LEU A 136 -10.02 4.70 -5.99
C LEU A 136 -11.42 4.80 -5.35
N TYR A 137 -12.14 3.72 -5.03
CA TYR A 137 -13.46 3.75 -4.37
C TYR A 137 -13.50 4.65 -3.13
N MET A 138 -14.53 5.50 -3.05
CA MET A 138 -14.85 6.35 -1.90
C MET A 138 -16.31 6.12 -1.50
N ASN A 139 -16.53 5.38 -0.42
CA ASN A 139 -17.81 5.26 0.28
C ASN A 139 -17.55 5.30 1.81
N ARG A 140 -18.54 4.99 2.66
CA ARG A 140 -18.46 5.22 4.12
C ARG A 140 -19.02 4.05 4.92
N PRO A 141 -18.51 3.82 6.16
CA PRO A 141 -19.20 2.98 7.13
C PRO A 141 -20.58 3.55 7.45
N GLY A 142 -21.50 2.68 7.86
CA GLY A 142 -22.82 3.05 8.33
C GLY A 142 -22.80 3.58 9.77
N GLU A 143 -23.83 4.34 10.13
CA GLU A 143 -23.99 4.91 11.47
C GLU A 143 -23.99 3.82 12.56
N ILE A 144 -24.67 2.69 12.28
CA ILE A 144 -24.79 1.54 13.19
C ILE A 144 -23.41 0.98 13.55
N GLU A 145 -22.48 0.91 12.59
CA GLU A 145 -21.14 0.35 12.77
C GLU A 145 -20.26 1.27 13.62
N VAL A 146 -20.29 2.58 13.34
CA VAL A 146 -19.50 3.57 14.08
C VAL A 146 -20.03 3.73 15.51
N ASN A 147 -21.35 3.73 15.70
CA ASN A 147 -21.95 3.77 17.04
C ASN A 147 -21.76 2.43 17.80
N ALA A 148 -21.67 1.29 17.11
CA ALA A 148 -21.25 0.03 17.72
C ALA A 148 -19.79 0.12 18.23
N TRP A 149 -18.85 0.64 17.43
CA TRP A 149 -17.49 0.92 17.90
C TRP A 149 -17.50 1.84 19.14
N GLN A 150 -18.21 2.98 19.11
CA GLN A 150 -18.33 3.86 20.29
C GLN A 150 -18.86 3.09 21.53
N THR A 151 -19.84 2.21 21.35
CA THR A 151 -20.42 1.41 22.44
C THR A 151 -19.39 0.46 23.06
N MET A 152 -18.51 -0.14 22.26
CA MET A 152 -17.42 -1.00 22.74
C MET A 152 -16.35 -0.23 23.54
N LEU A 153 -16.25 1.09 23.38
CA LEU A 153 -15.34 1.92 24.19
C LEU A 153 -15.85 2.15 25.63
N GLY A 154 -17.15 1.94 25.89
CA GLY A 154 -17.76 2.13 27.20
C GLY A 154 -17.50 3.52 27.79
N ASP A 155 -17.23 3.57 29.11
CA ASP A 155 -16.94 4.81 29.84
C ASP A 155 -15.53 5.40 29.58
N MET A 156 -14.82 4.95 28.53
CA MET A 156 -13.48 5.49 28.23
C MET A 156 -13.53 6.98 27.93
N LYS A 157 -12.69 7.75 28.64
CA LYS A 157 -12.60 9.21 28.48
C LYS A 157 -12.18 9.58 27.06
N GLY A 158 -13.14 10.03 26.26
CA GLY A 158 -12.96 10.38 24.85
C GLY A 158 -13.69 9.46 23.87
N ALA A 159 -14.50 8.49 24.35
CA ALA A 159 -15.31 7.63 23.48
C ALA A 159 -16.18 8.43 22.50
N ASP A 160 -16.74 9.55 22.94
CA ASP A 160 -17.56 10.46 22.11
C ASP A 160 -16.84 10.98 20.84
N ASN A 161 -15.50 11.00 20.82
CA ASN A 161 -14.72 11.34 19.62
C ASN A 161 -14.92 10.33 18.48
N TRP A 162 -15.49 9.16 18.76
CA TRP A 162 -15.67 8.03 17.84
C TRP A 162 -17.14 7.66 17.63
N SER A 163 -18.06 8.54 18.07
CA SER A 163 -19.46 8.56 17.63
C SER A 163 -19.59 8.76 16.12
N TRP A 164 -20.73 8.36 15.56
CA TRP A 164 -21.07 8.66 14.16
C TRP A 164 -20.89 10.15 13.83
N ASP A 165 -21.53 11.05 14.59
CA ASP A 165 -21.43 12.51 14.40
C ASP A 165 -19.97 13.00 14.30
N SER A 166 -19.10 12.52 15.20
CA SER A 166 -17.69 12.92 15.22
C SER A 166 -16.90 12.40 14.02
N LEU A 167 -17.03 11.11 13.71
CA LEU A 167 -16.29 10.52 12.59
C LEU A 167 -16.84 11.02 11.23
N TYR A 168 -18.15 11.16 11.10
CA TYR A 168 -18.84 11.72 9.93
C TYR A 168 -18.43 13.17 9.65
N ALA A 169 -18.38 14.02 10.68
CA ALA A 169 -17.85 15.37 10.55
C ALA A 169 -16.38 15.38 10.11
N ALA A 170 -15.55 14.48 10.65
CA ALA A 170 -14.15 14.35 10.27
C ALA A 170 -13.96 13.80 8.83
N MET A 171 -14.79 12.85 8.39
CA MET A 171 -14.83 12.38 7.00
C MET A 171 -15.15 13.54 6.05
N LYS A 172 -16.23 14.30 6.31
CA LYS A 172 -16.62 15.48 5.51
C LYS A 172 -15.58 16.61 5.53
N LYS A 173 -14.79 16.75 6.61
CA LYS A 173 -13.66 17.70 6.69
C LYS A 173 -12.51 17.36 5.74
N SER A 174 -12.37 16.09 5.34
CA SER A 174 -11.40 15.65 4.32
C SER A 174 -11.89 15.84 2.88
N GLU A 175 -13.19 16.00 2.68
CA GLU A 175 -13.88 15.86 1.39
C GLU A 175 -14.13 17.18 0.66
N ALA A 176 -13.83 17.21 -0.64
CA ALA A 176 -14.38 18.13 -1.63
C ALA A 176 -15.18 17.34 -2.68
N PHE A 177 -16.46 17.12 -2.38
CA PHE A 177 -17.38 16.43 -3.28
C PHE A 177 -17.62 17.20 -4.57
N SER A 178 -17.86 16.47 -5.65
CA SER A 178 -18.38 17.03 -6.90
C SER A 178 -19.35 16.05 -7.55
N ALA A 179 -20.53 16.57 -7.88
CA ALA A 179 -21.50 15.87 -8.74
C ALA A 179 -20.89 15.57 -10.12
N PRO A 180 -21.48 14.64 -10.91
CA PRO A 180 -21.04 14.40 -12.28
C PRO A 180 -20.94 15.69 -13.10
N ILE A 181 -19.84 15.86 -13.82
CA ILE A 181 -19.59 17.06 -14.64
C ILE A 181 -20.36 16.99 -15.97
N ASP A 182 -20.56 15.78 -16.50
CA ASP A 182 -21.37 15.53 -17.68
C ASP A 182 -22.72 14.90 -17.26
N ALA A 183 -23.81 15.49 -17.75
CA ALA A 183 -25.17 15.02 -17.47
C ALA A 183 -25.49 13.68 -18.16
N SER A 184 -24.86 13.38 -19.30
CA SER A 184 -25.03 12.09 -19.99
C SER A 184 -24.43 10.94 -19.19
N VAL A 185 -23.27 11.15 -18.56
CA VAL A 185 -22.66 10.19 -17.62
C VAL A 185 -23.54 10.00 -16.39
N GLN A 186 -24.19 11.06 -15.89
CA GLN A 186 -25.16 10.92 -14.79
C GLN A 186 -26.39 10.10 -15.19
N GLU A 187 -26.94 10.35 -16.39
CA GLU A 187 -28.13 9.68 -16.91
C GLU A 187 -27.87 8.19 -17.21
N GLU A 188 -26.81 7.89 -17.96
CA GLU A 188 -26.41 6.52 -18.34
C GLU A 188 -26.01 5.66 -17.11
N ALA A 189 -25.32 6.24 -16.13
CA ALA A 189 -24.97 5.51 -14.91
C ALA A 189 -26.10 5.46 -13.85
N GLY A 190 -27.21 6.18 -14.05
CA GLY A 190 -28.28 6.30 -13.04
C GLY A 190 -27.82 6.95 -11.72
N ILE A 191 -26.83 7.84 -11.75
CA ILE A 191 -26.19 8.39 -10.55
C ILE A 191 -27.15 9.29 -9.75
N THR A 192 -27.32 8.95 -8.47
CA THR A 192 -28.01 9.75 -7.46
C THR A 192 -27.06 10.07 -6.28
N PHE A 193 -27.29 11.21 -5.61
CA PHE A 193 -26.49 11.68 -4.49
C PHE A 193 -27.28 12.69 -3.63
N ASN A 194 -26.95 12.80 -2.35
CA ASN A 194 -27.47 13.83 -1.45
C ASN A 194 -26.36 14.83 -1.07
N THR A 195 -26.40 16.04 -1.59
CA THR A 195 -25.38 17.06 -1.31
C THR A 195 -25.27 17.44 0.17
N ALA A 196 -26.32 17.22 0.97
CA ALA A 196 -26.26 17.43 2.43
C ALA A 196 -25.31 16.44 3.13
N SER A 197 -25.09 15.25 2.54
CA SER A 197 -24.25 14.20 3.10
C SER A 197 -22.75 14.42 2.88
N HIS A 198 -22.38 15.31 1.96
CA HIS A 198 -21.00 15.54 1.55
C HIS A 198 -20.36 16.80 2.13
N GLY A 199 -19.04 16.80 2.26
CA GLY A 199 -18.18 17.96 2.43
C GLY A 199 -17.75 18.55 1.08
N THR A 200 -17.45 19.84 1.04
CA THR A 200 -17.21 20.60 -0.21
C THR A 200 -15.95 21.47 -0.16
N GLN A 201 -15.10 21.29 0.86
CA GLN A 201 -13.97 22.20 1.17
C GLN A 201 -12.72 21.47 1.68
N GLY A 202 -12.75 20.14 1.80
CA GLY A 202 -11.60 19.33 2.21
C GLY A 202 -10.61 19.07 1.07
N PRO A 203 -9.42 18.51 1.36
CA PRO A 203 -8.35 18.40 0.36
C PRO A 203 -8.46 17.22 -0.61
N ILE A 204 -9.39 16.28 -0.38
CA ILE A 204 -9.59 15.10 -1.23
C ILE A 204 -10.83 15.31 -2.08
N HIS A 205 -10.64 15.44 -3.40
CA HIS A 205 -11.73 15.37 -4.35
C HIS A 205 -12.40 14.00 -4.31
N MET A 206 -13.73 14.01 -4.26
CA MET A 206 -14.60 12.83 -4.22
C MET A 206 -15.69 13.06 -5.28
N SER A 207 -15.54 12.45 -6.44
CA SER A 207 -16.40 12.69 -7.60
C SER A 207 -16.75 11.38 -8.29
N TYR A 208 -17.48 11.45 -9.39
CA TYR A 208 -17.65 10.32 -10.29
C TYR A 208 -16.56 10.36 -11.39
N PRO A 209 -16.25 9.23 -12.04
CA PRO A 209 -15.52 9.22 -13.30
C PRO A 209 -16.22 10.07 -14.38
N GLY A 210 -15.46 10.54 -15.36
CA GLY A 210 -15.95 11.25 -16.55
C GLY A 210 -16.44 10.33 -17.67
N TYR A 211 -16.56 9.03 -17.42
CA TYR A 211 -16.95 8.00 -18.37
C TYR A 211 -17.73 6.90 -17.64
N THR A 212 -18.66 6.21 -18.32
CA THR A 212 -19.44 5.11 -17.76
C THR A 212 -19.88 4.14 -18.87
N PHE A 213 -20.51 3.03 -18.48
CA PHE A 213 -21.06 2.01 -19.38
C PHE A 213 -22.56 1.76 -19.05
N PRO A 214 -23.39 1.34 -20.02
CA PRO A 214 -24.82 1.02 -19.77
C PRO A 214 -25.04 -0.04 -18.68
N GLU A 215 -24.09 -0.96 -18.49
CA GLU A 215 -24.09 -1.99 -17.44
C GLU A 215 -24.06 -1.37 -16.03
N VAL A 216 -23.53 -0.15 -15.88
CA VAL A 216 -23.56 0.62 -14.62
C VAL A 216 -24.97 1.15 -14.35
N GLY A 217 -25.66 1.66 -15.38
CA GLY A 217 -27.07 2.07 -15.26
C GLY A 217 -28.03 0.89 -15.06
N ALA A 218 -27.71 -0.26 -15.66
CA ALA A 218 -28.45 -1.51 -15.48
C ALA A 218 -28.43 -2.03 -14.03
N TRP A 219 -27.40 -1.68 -13.26
CA TRP A 219 -27.11 -2.23 -11.93
C TRP A 219 -28.29 -2.12 -10.97
N SER A 220 -28.72 -0.91 -10.62
CA SER A 220 -29.74 -0.67 -9.58
C SER A 220 -31.12 -1.28 -9.91
N ALA A 221 -31.40 -1.51 -11.20
CA ALA A 221 -32.59 -2.23 -11.65
C ALA A 221 -32.45 -3.74 -11.47
N ALA A 222 -31.32 -4.32 -11.92
CA ALA A 222 -31.05 -5.74 -11.78
C ALA A 222 -30.87 -6.19 -10.32
N THR A 223 -30.26 -5.34 -9.47
CA THR A 223 -30.17 -5.60 -8.02
C THR A 223 -31.56 -5.63 -7.38
N SER A 224 -32.45 -4.72 -7.80
CA SER A 224 -33.82 -4.66 -7.29
C SER A 224 -34.64 -5.90 -7.66
N ASP A 225 -34.46 -6.44 -8.87
CA ASP A 225 -35.11 -7.69 -9.33
C ASP A 225 -34.68 -8.91 -8.48
N VAL A 226 -33.42 -8.96 -8.02
CA VAL A 226 -32.95 -10.00 -7.08
C VAL A 226 -33.23 -9.71 -5.60
N GLY A 227 -33.90 -8.61 -5.28
CA GLY A 227 -34.33 -8.24 -3.93
C GLY A 227 -33.37 -7.31 -3.15
N VAL A 228 -32.36 -6.74 -3.81
CA VAL A 228 -31.45 -5.74 -3.25
C VAL A 228 -31.87 -4.35 -3.73
N ALA A 229 -32.63 -3.65 -2.89
CA ALA A 229 -33.11 -2.30 -3.18
C ALA A 229 -31.95 -1.30 -3.37
N GLY A 230 -32.15 -0.30 -4.22
CA GLY A 230 -31.23 0.83 -4.36
C GLY A 230 -31.31 1.82 -3.19
N THR A 231 -30.21 2.54 -2.93
CA THR A 231 -30.14 3.69 -2.01
C THR A 231 -29.82 4.97 -2.77
N THR A 232 -30.35 6.11 -2.31
CA THR A 232 -30.07 7.44 -2.87
C THR A 232 -29.09 8.26 -2.00
N ASP A 233 -28.65 7.72 -0.87
CA ASP A 233 -27.77 8.41 0.09
C ASP A 233 -26.92 7.46 0.94
N ALA A 234 -26.07 6.67 0.26
CA ALA A 234 -25.10 5.78 0.91
C ALA A 234 -24.04 6.48 1.79
N TYR A 235 -24.06 7.82 1.85
CA TYR A 235 -23.03 8.64 2.49
C TYR A 235 -23.51 9.33 3.78
N GLY A 236 -24.83 9.31 4.04
CA GLY A 236 -25.47 9.96 5.19
C GLY A 236 -25.59 9.11 6.46
N GLY A 237 -25.26 7.81 6.39
CA GLY A 237 -25.30 6.85 7.50
C GLY A 237 -25.95 5.51 7.15
N GLU A 238 -26.74 5.46 6.08
CA GLU A 238 -27.40 4.27 5.53
C GLU A 238 -26.64 3.74 4.30
N ASN A 239 -25.48 3.12 4.52
CA ASN A 239 -24.54 2.64 3.48
C ASN A 239 -25.00 1.39 2.70
N TRP A 240 -26.13 0.79 3.06
CA TRP A 240 -26.66 -0.45 2.47
C TRP A 240 -27.48 -0.24 1.18
N GLY A 241 -27.69 -1.33 0.44
CA GLY A 241 -28.40 -1.31 -0.84
C GLY A 241 -27.49 -0.99 -2.02
N ALA A 242 -28.08 -0.89 -3.22
CA ALA A 242 -27.36 -0.67 -4.48
C ALA A 242 -27.21 0.81 -4.84
N TYR A 243 -26.01 1.21 -5.28
CA TYR A 243 -25.71 2.57 -5.73
C TYR A 243 -24.47 2.61 -6.63
N VAL A 244 -24.24 3.76 -7.28
CA VAL A 244 -22.96 4.08 -7.91
C VAL A 244 -22.11 4.84 -6.91
N ALA A 245 -20.98 4.26 -6.50
CA ALA A 245 -20.05 4.87 -5.57
C ALA A 245 -19.27 6.02 -6.24
N THR A 246 -18.91 7.03 -5.44
CA THR A 246 -17.89 8.01 -5.84
C THR A 246 -16.50 7.39 -5.82
N SER A 247 -15.57 8.03 -6.52
CA SER A 247 -14.16 7.69 -6.58
C SER A 247 -13.32 8.90 -6.16
N ALA A 248 -12.10 8.65 -5.66
CA ALA A 248 -11.15 9.68 -5.32
C ALA A 248 -10.48 10.25 -6.58
N ILE A 249 -11.23 11.04 -7.36
CA ILE A 249 -10.81 11.62 -8.65
C ILE A 249 -10.97 13.14 -8.58
N ASN A 250 -10.02 13.89 -9.15
CA ASN A 250 -10.17 15.32 -9.38
C ASN A 250 -10.94 15.55 -10.70
N PRO A 251 -12.17 16.10 -10.66
CA PRO A 251 -13.03 16.23 -11.83
C PRO A 251 -12.59 17.34 -12.81
N THR A 252 -11.56 18.12 -12.49
CA THR A 252 -11.06 19.21 -13.36
C THR A 252 -9.97 18.78 -14.34
N ASN A 253 -9.33 17.64 -14.09
CA ASN A 253 -8.20 17.12 -14.86
C ASN A 253 -8.14 15.59 -14.93
N TRP A 254 -9.14 14.89 -14.35
CA TRP A 254 -9.28 13.44 -14.31
C TRP A 254 -8.16 12.65 -13.63
N THR A 255 -7.33 13.30 -12.80
CA THR A 255 -6.29 12.59 -12.04
C THR A 255 -6.79 12.04 -10.69
N ARG A 256 -6.22 10.93 -10.24
CA ARG A 256 -6.34 10.40 -8.86
C ARG A 256 -6.15 11.52 -7.83
N SER A 257 -7.10 11.59 -6.91
CA SER A 257 -7.05 12.36 -5.67
C SER A 257 -6.61 11.41 -4.54
N TYR A 258 -5.52 11.70 -3.86
CA TYR A 258 -4.93 10.85 -2.82
C TYR A 258 -4.17 11.69 -1.79
N SER A 259 -3.70 11.09 -0.68
CA SER A 259 -3.25 11.91 0.46
C SER A 259 -2.06 12.82 0.14
N ARG A 260 -1.18 12.43 -0.80
CA ARG A 260 -0.13 13.33 -1.32
C ARG A 260 -0.71 14.49 -2.13
N SER A 261 -1.64 14.23 -3.05
CA SER A 261 -2.21 15.27 -3.92
C SER A 261 -3.17 16.22 -3.18
N GLY A 262 -3.71 15.84 -2.03
CA GLY A 262 -4.51 16.72 -1.17
C GLY A 262 -3.72 17.38 -0.04
N TYR A 263 -2.93 16.61 0.71
CA TYR A 263 -2.31 17.05 1.97
C TYR A 263 -0.79 17.32 1.89
N LEU A 264 -0.15 17.21 0.72
CA LEU A 264 1.28 17.57 0.57
C LEU A 264 1.55 18.48 -0.63
N ASP A 265 1.28 18.02 -1.85
CA ASP A 265 1.64 18.73 -3.09
C ASP A 265 0.96 20.12 -3.26
N PRO A 266 -0.27 20.40 -2.78
CA PRO A 266 -0.88 21.73 -2.85
C PRO A 266 -0.42 22.72 -1.78
N LEU A 267 0.33 22.27 -0.76
CA LEU A 267 0.69 23.13 0.36
C LEU A 267 1.83 24.10 -0.03
N PRO A 268 1.74 25.39 0.35
CA PRO A 268 2.90 26.26 0.28
C PRO A 268 4.00 25.74 1.23
N PRO A 269 5.28 26.06 0.97
CA PRO A 269 6.38 25.64 1.84
C PRO A 269 6.19 26.12 3.29
N ARG A 270 6.30 25.20 4.25
CA ARG A 270 6.14 25.44 5.69
C ARG A 270 7.45 25.13 6.39
N ALA A 271 8.08 26.14 7.00
CA ALA A 271 9.35 26.00 7.71
C ALA A 271 9.28 25.11 8.98
N ASN A 272 8.09 24.64 9.36
CA ASN A 272 7.82 23.73 10.48
C ASN A 272 7.26 22.37 10.04
N TYR A 273 7.26 22.06 8.73
CA TYR A 273 6.83 20.77 8.19
C TYR A 273 7.93 20.22 7.28
N ASP A 274 8.53 19.10 7.68
CA ASP A 274 9.48 18.35 6.88
C ASP A 274 8.95 16.94 6.59
N VAL A 275 9.17 16.45 5.37
CA VAL A 275 8.77 15.11 4.91
C VAL A 275 9.98 14.45 4.26
N VAL A 276 10.26 13.21 4.64
CA VAL A 276 11.43 12.45 4.14
C VAL A 276 10.97 11.12 3.57
N ALA A 277 11.34 10.86 2.32
CA ALA A 277 11.14 9.59 1.64
C ALA A 277 12.40 8.70 1.75
N ASN A 278 12.24 7.39 1.57
CA ASN A 278 13.26 6.35 1.73
C ASN A 278 13.80 6.20 3.17
N ALA A 279 13.05 6.66 4.17
CA ALA A 279 13.35 6.56 5.60
C ALA A 279 12.44 5.51 6.27
N HIS A 280 12.89 4.26 6.32
CA HIS A 280 12.15 3.17 6.93
C HIS A 280 12.33 3.19 8.45
N VAL A 281 11.32 3.68 9.18
CA VAL A 281 11.31 3.65 10.65
C VAL A 281 11.41 2.22 11.17
N THR A 282 12.41 1.97 12.01
CA THR A 282 12.75 0.63 12.51
C THR A 282 12.15 0.36 13.88
N ARG A 283 12.27 1.32 14.81
CA ARG A 283 11.74 1.23 16.19
C ARG A 283 11.77 2.57 16.93
N LEU A 284 10.99 2.64 18.00
CA LEU A 284 10.98 3.74 18.96
C LEU A 284 12.08 3.53 20.01
N LEU A 285 12.68 4.63 20.47
CA LEU A 285 13.70 4.63 21.52
C LEU A 285 13.14 5.30 22.78
N PHE A 286 13.18 4.59 23.90
CA PHE A 286 12.56 5.02 25.16
C PHE A 286 13.56 5.52 26.20
N ASN A 287 13.14 6.53 26.96
CA ASN A 287 13.97 7.09 28.02
C ASN A 287 14.08 6.11 29.21
N SER A 288 15.31 5.74 29.57
CA SER A 288 15.63 4.84 30.67
C SER A 288 15.27 5.38 32.07
N SER A 289 14.93 6.67 32.19
CA SER A 289 14.42 7.27 33.42
C SER A 289 12.89 7.45 33.48
N SER A 290 12.13 6.99 32.47
CA SER A 290 10.66 7.06 32.52
C SER A 290 10.06 6.08 33.53
N PRO A 291 8.91 6.40 34.16
CA PRO A 291 8.21 5.47 35.04
C PRO A 291 7.78 4.18 34.32
N ARG A 292 7.88 3.03 34.99
CA ARG A 292 7.31 1.77 34.49
C ARG A 292 5.80 1.92 34.29
N GLY A 293 5.29 1.44 33.14
CA GLY A 293 3.88 1.58 32.77
C GLY A 293 3.47 2.99 32.30
N ASN A 294 4.42 3.91 32.11
CA ASN A 294 4.18 5.20 31.46
C ASN A 294 5.45 5.70 30.75
N LEU A 295 5.96 4.88 29.82
CA LEU A 295 7.25 5.12 29.15
C LEU A 295 7.17 6.28 28.15
N THR A 296 8.30 6.94 27.91
CA THR A 296 8.37 8.09 26.99
C THR A 296 9.32 7.78 25.85
N ALA A 297 8.81 7.76 24.63
CA ALA A 297 9.62 7.69 23.42
C ALA A 297 10.34 9.03 23.24
N ASN A 298 11.67 9.03 23.34
CA ASN A 298 12.50 10.24 23.24
C ASN A 298 13.15 10.40 21.85
N ALA A 299 13.14 9.34 21.04
CA ALA A 299 13.61 9.38 19.65
C ALA A 299 12.93 8.28 18.82
N VAL A 300 12.92 8.46 17.49
CA VAL A 300 12.55 7.45 16.50
C VAL A 300 13.81 7.03 15.76
N GLU A 301 14.08 5.73 15.66
CA GLU A 301 15.14 5.18 14.81
C GLU A 301 14.58 4.86 13.42
N TYR A 302 15.37 5.12 12.39
CA TYR A 302 15.03 4.82 10.99
C TYR A 302 16.25 4.41 10.18
N ALA A 303 16.03 3.56 9.19
CA ALA A 303 17.02 3.09 8.24
C ALA A 303 16.90 3.86 6.91
N LEU A 304 18.05 4.23 6.36
CA LEU A 304 18.22 4.74 5.00
C LEU A 304 18.85 3.66 4.11
N ASN A 305 18.85 3.89 2.79
CA ASN A 305 19.66 3.11 1.84
C ASN A 305 19.44 1.58 1.94
N GLY A 306 18.21 1.16 2.20
CA GLY A 306 17.84 -0.27 2.34
C GLY A 306 18.40 -0.97 3.59
N GLY A 307 18.81 -0.22 4.62
CA GLY A 307 19.43 -0.75 5.84
C GLY A 307 20.93 -0.59 5.93
N ALA A 308 21.57 0.03 4.94
CA ALA A 308 23.01 0.29 4.96
C ALA A 308 23.42 1.38 5.98
N GLU A 309 22.47 2.20 6.43
CA GLU A 309 22.67 3.29 7.38
C GLU A 309 21.46 3.40 8.31
N THR A 310 21.72 3.61 9.61
CA THR A 310 20.69 3.74 10.65
C THR A 310 20.91 5.05 11.40
N LEU A 311 19.87 5.88 11.46
CA LEU A 311 19.87 7.18 12.12
C LEU A 311 18.76 7.23 13.19
N SER A 312 18.78 8.25 14.04
CA SER A 312 17.64 8.55 14.92
C SER A 312 17.38 10.05 15.02
N VAL A 313 16.13 10.41 15.28
CA VAL A 313 15.65 11.79 15.41
C VAL A 313 14.89 11.96 16.73
N GLY A 314 15.19 13.03 17.47
CA GLY A 314 14.62 13.29 18.79
C GLY A 314 13.16 13.74 18.76
N VAL A 315 12.42 13.39 19.81
CA VAL A 315 10.98 13.70 19.96
C VAL A 315 10.78 14.58 21.19
N LYS A 316 10.21 15.78 21.00
CA LYS A 316 9.94 16.73 22.09
C LYS A 316 8.54 16.58 22.67
N LYS A 317 7.56 16.13 21.87
CA LYS A 317 6.17 15.89 22.31
C LYS A 317 5.76 14.45 22.06
N GLU A 318 5.27 14.11 20.87
CA GLU A 318 4.66 12.80 20.61
C GLU A 318 5.15 12.12 19.32
N VAL A 319 5.20 10.79 19.34
CA VAL A 319 5.29 9.94 18.14
C VAL A 319 3.90 9.51 17.74
N ILE A 320 3.59 9.55 16.44
CA ILE A 320 2.29 9.13 15.90
C ILE A 320 2.54 8.07 14.82
N LEU A 321 2.07 6.85 15.08
CA LEU A 321 2.15 5.74 14.14
C LEU A 321 1.00 5.84 13.13
N ALA A 322 1.36 5.88 11.85
CA ALA A 322 0.47 5.96 10.70
C ALA A 322 0.94 5.00 9.57
N GLY A 323 1.63 3.92 9.95
CA GLY A 323 2.17 2.89 9.06
C GLY A 323 1.11 1.91 8.54
N GLY A 324 -0.16 2.11 8.91
CA GLY A 324 -1.26 1.23 8.56
C GLY A 324 -1.23 -0.09 9.33
N THR A 325 -2.20 -0.93 9.01
CA THR A 325 -2.49 -2.22 9.67
C THR A 325 -1.32 -3.20 9.74
N VAL A 326 -0.31 -3.07 8.87
CA VAL A 326 0.93 -3.87 8.94
C VAL A 326 2.06 -3.10 9.62
N GLY A 327 2.30 -1.83 9.24
CA GLY A 327 3.47 -1.07 9.72
C GLY A 327 3.36 -0.61 11.17
N SER A 328 2.18 -0.15 11.61
CA SER A 328 1.98 0.37 12.97
C SER A 328 2.17 -0.70 14.07
N PRO A 329 1.58 -1.92 14.00
CA PRO A 329 1.89 -2.98 14.96
C PRO A 329 3.34 -3.48 14.82
N ALA A 330 3.90 -3.56 13.61
CA ALA A 330 5.28 -4.00 13.41
C ALA A 330 6.29 -3.06 14.10
N VAL A 331 6.12 -1.75 13.98
CA VAL A 331 6.97 -0.77 14.68
C VAL A 331 6.83 -0.89 16.20
N LEU A 332 5.64 -1.15 16.75
CA LEU A 332 5.47 -1.43 18.18
C LEU A 332 6.22 -2.71 18.59
N LEU A 333 6.05 -3.81 17.85
CA LEU A 333 6.72 -5.08 18.11
C LEU A 333 8.25 -4.95 18.06
N TYR A 334 8.82 -4.34 17.01
CA TYR A 334 10.26 -4.08 16.93
C TYR A 334 10.78 -3.08 17.99
N SER A 335 9.88 -2.31 18.63
CA SER A 335 10.19 -1.47 19.79
C SER A 335 10.11 -2.20 21.14
N GLY A 336 9.81 -3.50 21.14
CA GLY A 336 9.61 -4.27 22.37
C GLY A 336 8.26 -4.01 23.05
N ILE A 337 7.26 -3.51 22.33
CA ILE A 337 5.91 -3.23 22.82
C ILE A 337 4.94 -4.23 22.18
N GLY A 338 4.45 -5.21 22.93
CA GLY A 338 3.58 -6.25 22.39
C GLY A 338 3.46 -7.53 23.23
N PRO A 339 2.99 -8.65 22.63
CA PRO A 339 2.88 -9.94 23.31
C PRO A 339 4.26 -10.49 23.67
N LYS A 340 4.45 -10.88 24.93
CA LYS A 340 5.77 -11.33 25.42
C LYS A 340 6.29 -12.57 24.69
N ASP A 341 5.42 -13.51 24.37
CA ASP A 341 5.77 -14.75 23.66
C ASP A 341 6.24 -14.48 22.22
N VAL A 342 5.55 -13.59 21.49
CA VAL A 342 5.96 -13.13 20.15
C VAL A 342 7.32 -12.43 20.20
N LEU A 343 7.53 -11.53 21.18
CA LEU A 343 8.77 -10.78 21.34
C LEU A 343 9.95 -11.69 21.74
N ASP A 344 9.76 -12.58 22.72
CA ASP A 344 10.76 -13.58 23.14
C ASP A 344 11.13 -14.51 21.97
N ALA A 345 10.16 -14.97 21.17
CA ALA A 345 10.37 -15.86 20.04
C ALA A 345 11.13 -15.18 18.87
N ALA A 346 10.84 -13.91 18.61
CA ALA A 346 11.55 -13.08 17.64
C ALA A 346 12.95 -12.64 18.13
N GLY A 347 13.24 -12.78 19.43
CA GLY A 347 14.48 -12.30 20.04
C GLY A 347 14.53 -10.78 20.25
N VAL A 348 13.37 -10.12 20.35
CA VAL A 348 13.24 -8.70 20.68
C VAL A 348 13.06 -8.53 22.20
N PRO A 349 13.89 -7.73 22.89
CA PRO A 349 13.70 -7.49 24.32
C PRO A 349 12.36 -6.83 24.64
N VAL A 350 11.57 -7.41 25.53
CA VAL A 350 10.31 -6.82 26.01
C VAL A 350 10.60 -5.53 26.79
N VAL A 351 10.06 -4.42 26.32
CA VAL A 351 10.10 -3.09 26.93
C VAL A 351 8.80 -2.79 27.69
N SER A 352 7.66 -3.13 27.09
CA SER A 352 6.36 -3.18 27.76
C SER A 352 5.52 -4.30 27.16
N GLU A 353 4.99 -5.17 28.01
CA GLU A 353 4.05 -6.20 27.58
C GLU A 353 2.69 -5.56 27.28
N LEU A 354 2.16 -5.82 26.09
CA LEU A 354 0.86 -5.34 25.60
C LEU A 354 0.27 -6.39 24.63
N PRO A 355 -0.41 -7.42 25.14
CA PRO A 355 -0.75 -8.62 24.36
C PRO A 355 -1.66 -8.40 23.13
N GLY A 356 -2.33 -7.25 23.03
CA GLY A 356 -3.17 -6.89 21.88
C GLY A 356 -2.41 -6.45 20.62
N VAL A 357 -1.11 -6.11 20.70
CA VAL A 357 -0.39 -5.58 19.52
C VAL A 357 -0.32 -6.64 18.43
N GLY A 358 -0.89 -6.31 17.27
CA GLY A 358 -0.97 -7.21 16.12
C GLY A 358 -2.16 -8.18 16.13
N GLN A 359 -2.94 -8.25 17.22
CA GLN A 359 -4.11 -9.15 17.33
C GLN A 359 -5.33 -8.62 16.58
N HIS A 360 -6.42 -9.40 16.57
CA HIS A 360 -7.74 -9.03 16.03
C HIS A 360 -7.77 -8.65 14.54
N LEU A 361 -6.73 -9.00 13.77
CA LEU A 361 -6.63 -8.68 12.34
C LEU A 361 -7.88 -9.19 11.61
N GLN A 362 -8.63 -8.25 11.05
CA GLN A 362 -9.74 -8.50 10.12
C GLN A 362 -9.31 -7.99 8.74
N ASP A 363 -9.83 -8.59 7.68
CA ASP A 363 -9.68 -8.13 6.30
C ASP A 363 -10.83 -8.69 5.47
N HIS A 364 -11.33 -7.92 4.52
CA HIS A 364 -12.42 -8.36 3.66
C HIS A 364 -11.95 -9.41 2.66
N LEU A 365 -12.81 -10.41 2.42
CA LEU A 365 -12.50 -11.54 1.55
C LEU A 365 -13.48 -11.58 0.37
N SER A 366 -12.94 -11.47 -0.84
CA SER A 366 -13.66 -11.42 -2.11
C SER A 366 -13.58 -12.74 -2.86
N VAL A 367 -14.63 -13.03 -3.64
CA VAL A 367 -14.65 -14.07 -4.66
C VAL A 367 -15.60 -13.60 -5.77
N SER A 368 -15.24 -13.85 -7.04
CA SER A 368 -15.97 -13.31 -8.20
C SER A 368 -16.56 -14.39 -9.10
N ILE A 369 -17.74 -14.13 -9.62
CA ILE A 369 -18.32 -14.84 -10.76
C ILE A 369 -18.05 -14.02 -12.03
N MET A 370 -17.77 -14.68 -13.16
CA MET A 370 -17.44 -14.03 -14.43
C MET A 370 -18.30 -14.58 -15.56
N TRP A 371 -18.71 -13.66 -16.43
CA TRP A 371 -19.41 -13.92 -17.68
C TRP A 371 -18.59 -13.39 -18.85
N SER A 372 -18.63 -14.13 -19.95
CA SER A 372 -18.23 -13.58 -21.24
C SER A 372 -19.27 -12.56 -21.73
N THR A 373 -18.84 -11.60 -22.56
CA THR A 373 -19.70 -10.59 -23.16
C THR A 373 -19.26 -10.22 -24.58
N ASP A 374 -20.24 -9.85 -25.41
CA ASP A 374 -20.04 -9.19 -26.71
C ASP A 374 -20.20 -7.65 -26.61
N ALA A 375 -20.48 -7.10 -25.42
CA ALA A 375 -20.56 -5.67 -25.16
C ALA A 375 -19.18 -5.03 -24.98
N ASP A 376 -19.07 -3.72 -25.25
CA ASP A 376 -17.82 -2.99 -25.02
C ASP A 376 -17.55 -2.84 -23.52
N THR A 377 -16.38 -3.30 -23.07
CA THR A 377 -15.89 -3.14 -21.71
C THR A 377 -14.74 -2.14 -21.70
N GLY A 378 -14.41 -1.58 -20.53
CA GLY A 378 -13.19 -0.78 -20.38
C GLY A 378 -11.94 -1.56 -20.75
N GLY A 379 -11.95 -2.88 -20.53
CA GLY A 379 -10.88 -3.77 -20.97
C GLY A 379 -10.78 -3.89 -22.50
N SER A 380 -11.90 -4.04 -23.22
CA SER A 380 -11.89 -4.16 -24.69
C SER A 380 -11.49 -2.85 -25.37
N ILE A 381 -12.01 -1.71 -24.88
CA ILE A 381 -11.64 -0.38 -25.39
C ILE A 381 -10.15 -0.12 -25.17
N TYR A 382 -9.60 -0.44 -23.99
CA TYR A 382 -8.18 -0.25 -23.70
C TYR A 382 -7.27 -1.21 -24.50
N ALA A 383 -7.69 -2.45 -24.72
CA ALA A 383 -6.97 -3.43 -25.53
C ALA A 383 -6.97 -3.09 -27.04
N ASN A 384 -7.98 -2.34 -27.51
CA ASN A 384 -8.15 -1.96 -28.90
C ASN A 384 -7.12 -0.91 -29.35
N ASN A 385 -5.99 -1.39 -29.86
CA ASN A 385 -4.90 -0.57 -30.40
C ASN A 385 -5.29 0.31 -31.62
N ALA A 386 -6.48 0.14 -32.19
CA ALA A 386 -7.02 1.00 -33.25
C ALA A 386 -7.97 2.09 -32.72
N SER A 387 -8.40 2.02 -31.45
CA SER A 387 -9.15 3.10 -30.81
C SER A 387 -8.22 4.23 -30.37
N THR A 388 -8.69 5.47 -30.49
CA THR A 388 -8.07 6.67 -29.89
C THR A 388 -8.60 6.96 -28.48
N GLU A 389 -9.71 6.33 -28.09
CA GLU A 389 -10.41 6.52 -26.81
C GLU A 389 -9.60 6.01 -25.61
N LYS A 390 -8.83 4.93 -25.81
CA LYS A 390 -7.93 4.35 -24.78
C LYS A 390 -6.89 5.32 -24.22
N ASP A 391 -6.62 6.42 -24.92
CA ASP A 391 -5.66 7.47 -24.52
C ASP A 391 -6.36 8.75 -24.04
N ASP A 392 -7.70 8.80 -24.05
CA ASP A 392 -8.47 9.96 -23.60
C ASP A 392 -8.57 10.03 -22.06
N ALA A 393 -8.51 11.26 -21.52
CA ALA A 393 -8.50 11.50 -20.08
C ALA A 393 -9.85 11.20 -19.40
N THR A 394 -10.98 11.33 -20.09
CA THR A 394 -12.31 10.98 -19.56
C THR A 394 -12.45 9.46 -19.45
N PHE A 395 -12.12 8.72 -20.52
CA PHE A 395 -12.09 7.26 -20.50
C PHE A 395 -11.08 6.72 -19.48
N LEU A 396 -9.86 7.26 -19.42
CA LEU A 396 -8.84 6.86 -18.45
C LEU A 396 -9.15 7.28 -17.00
N SER A 397 -10.23 8.02 -16.77
CA SER A 397 -10.79 8.24 -15.43
C SER A 397 -11.64 7.06 -14.94
N TYR A 398 -12.09 6.18 -15.85
CA TYR A 398 -12.98 5.08 -15.51
C TYR A 398 -12.33 4.11 -14.52
N VAL A 399 -13.09 3.82 -13.47
CA VAL A 399 -12.91 2.72 -12.55
C VAL A 399 -14.27 2.08 -12.31
N ASN A 400 -14.27 0.83 -11.82
CA ASN A 400 -15.50 0.20 -11.35
C ASN A 400 -16.12 1.07 -10.24
N SER A 401 -17.45 1.17 -10.19
CA SER A 401 -18.15 2.16 -9.34
C SER A 401 -19.52 1.69 -8.84
N ALA A 402 -20.29 0.95 -9.65
CA ALA A 402 -21.52 0.31 -9.21
C ALA A 402 -21.24 -0.78 -8.15
N THR A 403 -21.91 -0.65 -6.99
CA THR A 403 -21.75 -1.50 -5.81
C THR A 403 -23.11 -1.73 -5.15
N ALA A 404 -23.26 -2.80 -4.37
CA ALA A 404 -24.45 -3.03 -3.56
C ALA A 404 -24.12 -3.76 -2.25
N TYR A 405 -24.46 -3.14 -1.12
CA TYR A 405 -24.17 -3.68 0.21
C TYR A 405 -25.38 -4.45 0.74
N VAL A 406 -25.23 -5.77 0.89
CA VAL A 406 -26.32 -6.74 1.07
C VAL A 406 -26.33 -7.33 2.48
N ASN A 407 -27.43 -7.15 3.20
CA ASN A 407 -27.60 -7.61 4.57
C ASN A 407 -28.11 -9.06 4.68
N ALA A 408 -28.06 -9.57 5.92
CA ALA A 408 -28.43 -10.94 6.26
C ALA A 408 -29.87 -11.32 5.84
N SER A 409 -30.81 -10.37 5.88
CA SER A 409 -32.22 -10.64 5.54
C SER A 409 -32.42 -10.97 4.07
N VAL A 410 -31.61 -10.40 3.17
CA VAL A 410 -31.63 -10.74 1.74
C VAL A 410 -30.91 -12.07 1.48
N LEU A 411 -29.79 -12.32 2.17
CA LEU A 411 -28.96 -13.51 1.99
C LEU A 411 -29.60 -14.79 2.56
N PHE A 412 -30.32 -14.71 3.68
CA PHE A 412 -30.83 -15.87 4.42
C PHE A 412 -32.35 -15.85 4.70
N GLY A 413 -33.02 -14.70 4.56
CA GLY A 413 -34.45 -14.56 4.86
C GLY A 413 -34.81 -15.04 6.28
N ASN A 414 -35.74 -15.99 6.38
CA ASN A 414 -36.12 -16.60 7.67
C ASN A 414 -34.97 -17.36 8.36
N GLY A 415 -33.86 -17.64 7.67
CA GLY A 415 -32.70 -18.34 8.21
C GLY A 415 -31.78 -17.50 9.10
N VAL A 416 -31.90 -16.17 9.11
CA VAL A 416 -31.00 -15.27 9.88
C VAL A 416 -30.92 -15.66 11.37
N GLY A 417 -32.06 -15.95 12.01
CA GLY A 417 -32.07 -16.36 13.43
C GLY A 417 -31.40 -17.71 13.68
N SER A 418 -31.39 -18.63 12.70
CA SER A 418 -30.66 -19.89 12.79
C SER A 418 -29.16 -19.70 12.60
N LEU A 419 -28.75 -18.83 11.68
CA LEU A 419 -27.36 -18.42 11.48
C LEU A 419 -26.80 -17.76 12.75
N GLN A 420 -27.49 -16.75 13.29
CA GLN A 420 -27.12 -16.09 14.55
C GLN A 420 -27.02 -17.08 15.72
N SER A 421 -27.97 -18.02 15.83
CA SER A 421 -27.91 -19.06 16.86
C SER A 421 -26.70 -19.99 16.71
N SER A 422 -26.31 -20.32 15.47
CA SER A 422 -25.13 -21.13 15.19
C SER A 422 -23.82 -20.38 15.48
N ILE A 423 -23.79 -19.07 15.24
CA ILE A 423 -22.67 -18.18 15.53
C ILE A 423 -22.49 -18.06 17.07
N ASN A 424 -23.53 -17.60 17.78
CA ASN A 424 -23.48 -17.45 19.24
C ASN A 424 -23.18 -18.78 19.97
N GLY A 425 -23.54 -19.94 19.38
CA GLY A 425 -23.21 -21.26 19.91
C GLY A 425 -21.76 -21.74 19.65
N ALA A 426 -21.00 -21.06 18.78
CA ALA A 426 -19.68 -21.46 18.32
C ALA A 426 -18.53 -20.55 18.80
N ILE A 427 -18.83 -19.46 19.53
CA ILE A 427 -17.86 -18.45 19.98
C ILE A 427 -16.62 -19.02 20.69
N ASP A 428 -16.78 -20.06 21.52
CA ASP A 428 -15.67 -20.73 22.24
C ASP A 428 -14.90 -21.74 21.39
N GLU A 429 -15.46 -22.23 20.27
CA GLU A 429 -14.81 -23.20 19.37
C GLU A 429 -13.82 -22.52 18.41
N TYR A 430 -14.10 -21.27 18.02
CA TYR A 430 -13.35 -20.54 16.98
C TYR A 430 -12.55 -19.34 17.51
N ILE A 431 -12.27 -19.29 18.82
CA ILE A 431 -11.32 -18.31 19.39
C ILE A 431 -9.96 -18.47 18.67
N PRO A 432 -9.39 -17.39 18.10
CA PRO A 432 -8.11 -17.48 17.40
C PRO A 432 -6.99 -17.94 18.35
N ASN A 433 -6.27 -18.99 17.96
CA ASN A 433 -5.09 -19.48 18.67
C ASN A 433 -3.84 -18.60 18.40
N THR A 434 -4.02 -17.28 18.47
CA THR A 434 -3.00 -16.23 18.25
C THR A 434 -2.56 -15.55 19.56
N SER A 435 -3.24 -15.86 20.67
CA SER A 435 -2.90 -15.41 22.02
C SER A 435 -3.46 -16.39 23.06
N THR A 436 -2.81 -16.47 24.22
CA THR A 436 -3.38 -17.10 25.43
C THR A 436 -3.70 -16.06 26.52
N ASP A 437 -3.60 -14.78 26.22
CA ASP A 437 -3.97 -13.71 27.14
C ASP A 437 -5.49 -13.59 27.28
N ALA A 438 -5.97 -13.49 28.51
CA ALA A 438 -7.40 -13.44 28.82
C ALA A 438 -8.06 -12.16 28.28
N GLY A 439 -7.37 -11.02 28.33
CA GLY A 439 -7.91 -9.75 27.83
C GLY A 439 -8.08 -9.76 26.31
N VAL A 440 -7.09 -10.29 25.56
CA VAL A 440 -7.22 -10.50 24.11
C VAL A 440 -8.37 -11.46 23.77
N ILE A 441 -8.58 -12.51 24.56
CA ILE A 441 -9.70 -13.43 24.37
C ILE A 441 -11.05 -12.73 24.63
N ASP A 442 -11.17 -11.97 25.72
CA ASP A 442 -12.39 -11.22 26.05
C ASP A 442 -12.65 -10.08 25.04
N GLY A 443 -11.61 -9.47 24.47
CA GLY A 443 -11.70 -8.50 23.37
C GLY A 443 -12.17 -9.12 22.05
N PHE A 444 -11.67 -10.31 21.71
CA PHE A 444 -12.19 -11.08 20.57
C PHE A 444 -13.68 -11.39 20.77
N LYS A 445 -14.08 -11.82 21.97
CA LYS A 445 -15.50 -12.08 22.29
C LYS A 445 -16.36 -10.82 22.19
N ALA A 446 -15.89 -9.67 22.67
CA ALA A 446 -16.60 -8.40 22.55
C ALA A 446 -16.83 -7.99 21.08
N ILE A 447 -15.82 -8.19 20.21
CA ILE A 447 -15.97 -7.98 18.75
C ILE A 447 -16.96 -8.99 18.17
N TYR A 448 -16.79 -10.28 18.46
CA TYR A 448 -17.63 -11.36 17.96
C TYR A 448 -19.11 -11.18 18.32
N ASP A 449 -19.41 -10.86 19.58
CA ASP A 449 -20.77 -10.60 20.06
C ASP A 449 -21.38 -9.34 19.40
N THR A 450 -20.58 -8.31 19.16
CA THR A 450 -21.02 -7.10 18.43
C THR A 450 -21.38 -7.43 16.99
N THR A 451 -20.52 -8.18 16.28
CA THR A 451 -20.78 -8.62 14.91
C THR A 451 -22.01 -9.54 14.84
N ALA A 452 -22.14 -10.49 15.77
CA ALA A 452 -23.23 -11.47 15.79
C ALA A 452 -24.59 -10.89 16.22
N ASN A 453 -24.62 -9.92 17.12
CA ASN A 453 -25.87 -9.47 17.76
C ASN A 453 -26.27 -8.03 17.42
N THR A 454 -25.35 -7.20 16.95
CA THR A 454 -25.61 -5.83 16.47
C THR A 454 -25.51 -5.71 14.95
N ILE A 455 -24.46 -6.24 14.32
CA ILE A 455 -24.24 -6.04 12.88
C ILE A 455 -25.08 -7.02 12.03
N LEU A 456 -24.95 -8.33 12.27
CA LEU A 456 -25.68 -9.41 11.58
C LEU A 456 -27.21 -9.27 11.62
N THR A 457 -27.75 -8.63 12.65
CA THR A 457 -29.18 -8.42 12.90
C THR A 457 -29.73 -7.12 12.29
N SER A 458 -28.86 -6.28 11.72
CA SER A 458 -29.18 -4.93 11.23
C SER A 458 -29.30 -4.86 9.69
N PRO A 459 -29.62 -3.67 9.13
CA PRO A 459 -29.57 -3.43 7.69
C PRO A 459 -28.17 -3.40 7.06
N ILE A 460 -27.08 -3.45 7.84
CA ILE A 460 -25.69 -3.35 7.35
C ILE A 460 -25.32 -4.48 6.38
N GLY A 461 -24.50 -4.17 5.38
CA GLY A 461 -24.02 -5.13 4.39
C GLY A 461 -23.06 -6.16 4.99
N LEU A 462 -23.35 -7.45 4.82
CA LEU A 462 -22.39 -8.53 5.10
C LEU A 462 -21.61 -8.92 3.84
N ILE A 463 -22.21 -8.71 2.67
CA ILE A 463 -21.60 -8.88 1.35
C ILE A 463 -21.67 -7.55 0.61
N GLU A 464 -20.54 -7.03 0.14
CA GLU A 464 -20.53 -6.11 -1.00
C GLU A 464 -20.64 -6.93 -2.28
N LEU A 465 -21.59 -6.58 -3.15
CA LEU A 465 -21.60 -6.99 -4.55
C LEU A 465 -21.02 -5.87 -5.40
N VAL A 466 -20.13 -6.19 -6.35
CA VAL A 466 -19.45 -5.19 -7.17
C VAL A 466 -19.33 -5.65 -8.63
N ILE A 467 -19.77 -4.82 -9.58
CA ILE A 467 -19.58 -5.10 -11.01
C ILE A 467 -18.19 -4.66 -11.47
N GLY A 468 -17.53 -5.50 -12.28
CA GLY A 468 -16.25 -5.18 -12.90
C GLY A 468 -16.32 -5.23 -14.44
N LEU A 469 -15.97 -4.11 -15.08
CA LEU A 469 -15.94 -3.94 -16.54
C LEU A 469 -14.51 -3.67 -17.07
N THR A 470 -13.50 -3.92 -16.24
CA THR A 470 -12.08 -3.62 -16.51
C THR A 470 -11.33 -4.79 -17.17
N THR A 471 -12.03 -5.75 -17.78
CA THR A 471 -11.44 -6.94 -18.41
C THR A 471 -12.01 -7.12 -19.82
N ASP A 472 -11.12 -7.40 -20.78
CA ASP A 472 -11.47 -7.57 -22.20
C ASP A 472 -12.40 -8.77 -22.39
N GLY A 473 -13.57 -8.56 -23.00
CA GLY A 473 -14.59 -9.58 -23.25
C GLY A 473 -15.23 -10.22 -22.00
N VAL A 474 -15.06 -9.64 -20.80
CA VAL A 474 -15.54 -10.21 -19.53
C VAL A 474 -16.22 -9.16 -18.64
N ILE A 475 -17.42 -9.50 -18.16
CA ILE A 475 -18.08 -8.84 -17.04
C ILE A 475 -17.93 -9.73 -15.81
N GLN A 476 -17.52 -9.17 -14.67
CA GLN A 476 -17.49 -9.90 -13.40
C GLN A 476 -18.47 -9.29 -12.38
N ILE A 477 -18.99 -10.12 -11.47
CA ILE A 477 -19.64 -9.68 -10.23
C ILE A 477 -18.87 -10.30 -9.06
N GLY A 478 -18.19 -9.46 -8.28
CA GLY A 478 -17.58 -9.84 -7.01
C GLY A 478 -18.64 -9.96 -5.89
N ALA A 479 -18.39 -10.84 -4.93
CA ALA A 479 -19.10 -10.93 -3.66
C ALA A 479 -18.08 -10.94 -2.51
N ASN A 480 -18.10 -9.91 -1.68
CA ASN A 480 -16.98 -9.57 -0.80
C ASN A 480 -17.45 -9.48 0.67
N LEU A 481 -16.97 -10.36 1.53
CA LEU A 481 -17.31 -10.45 2.96
C LEU A 481 -16.79 -9.23 3.72
N GLN A 482 -17.70 -8.43 4.27
CA GLN A 482 -17.40 -7.17 4.96
C GLN A 482 -17.16 -7.34 6.47
N HIS A 483 -17.82 -8.32 7.10
CA HIS A 483 -17.67 -8.60 8.54
C HIS A 483 -17.28 -10.07 8.77
N PRO A 484 -16.00 -10.41 8.66
CA PRO A 484 -15.51 -11.76 8.93
C PRO A 484 -15.53 -12.06 10.44
N PHE A 485 -15.92 -13.28 10.80
CA PHE A 485 -15.73 -13.83 12.14
C PHE A 485 -14.37 -14.55 12.29
N SER A 486 -13.69 -14.84 11.17
CA SER A 486 -12.28 -15.24 11.18
C SER A 486 -11.39 -14.05 11.52
N HIS A 487 -10.77 -14.09 12.70
CA HIS A 487 -9.74 -13.12 13.11
C HIS A 487 -8.34 -13.75 13.05
N GLY A 488 -7.36 -12.92 12.73
CA GLY A 488 -5.96 -13.28 12.58
C GLY A 488 -4.99 -12.42 13.39
N GLN A 489 -3.72 -12.41 12.96
CA GLN A 489 -2.62 -11.69 13.61
C GLN A 489 -1.58 -11.13 12.60
N ILE A 490 -0.98 -9.99 12.95
CA ILE A 490 0.33 -9.54 12.46
C ILE A 490 1.37 -9.79 13.55
N SER A 491 2.46 -10.49 13.23
CA SER A 491 3.57 -10.75 14.17
C SER A 491 4.93 -10.64 13.49
N ILE A 492 6.03 -10.83 14.22
CA ILE A 492 7.41 -10.70 13.70
C ILE A 492 8.19 -12.00 13.86
N ALA A 493 9.07 -12.31 12.90
CA ALA A 493 9.82 -13.57 12.85
C ALA A 493 11.24 -13.49 13.44
N SER A 494 11.78 -12.27 13.61
CA SER A 494 13.16 -12.01 14.01
C SER A 494 13.26 -10.62 14.67
N SER A 495 14.45 -10.27 15.15
CA SER A 495 14.76 -8.93 15.65
C SER A 495 15.33 -7.97 14.58
N ASN A 496 15.31 -8.35 13.30
CA ASN A 496 15.64 -7.47 12.18
C ASN A 496 14.39 -6.67 11.75
N PRO A 497 14.33 -5.34 11.96
CA PRO A 497 13.18 -4.51 11.58
C PRO A 497 13.01 -4.32 10.06
N LEU A 498 13.92 -4.89 9.25
CA LEU A 498 13.84 -4.91 7.79
C LEU A 498 13.25 -6.22 7.23
N ASP A 499 13.07 -7.24 8.07
CA ASP A 499 12.33 -8.45 7.70
C ASP A 499 10.83 -8.12 7.63
N TYR A 500 10.10 -8.76 6.71
CA TYR A 500 8.67 -8.52 6.58
C TYR A 500 7.91 -9.18 7.76
N PRO A 501 6.89 -8.51 8.33
CA PRO A 501 6.01 -9.11 9.32
C PRO A 501 5.33 -10.38 8.80
N ILE A 502 5.09 -11.33 9.71
CA ILE A 502 4.22 -12.48 9.47
C ILE A 502 2.78 -11.96 9.42
N ILE A 503 2.09 -12.23 8.31
CA ILE A 503 0.69 -11.85 8.10
C ILE A 503 -0.16 -13.10 8.05
N ASN A 504 -0.99 -13.35 9.06
CA ASN A 504 -1.95 -14.44 9.06
C ASN A 504 -3.38 -13.94 9.33
N PRO A 505 -4.19 -13.66 8.30
CA PRO A 505 -5.60 -13.24 8.45
C PRO A 505 -6.53 -14.38 8.90
N ASN A 506 -6.05 -15.63 8.86
CA ASN A 506 -6.79 -16.83 9.27
C ASN A 506 -8.11 -17.06 8.49
N TYR A 507 -8.14 -16.69 7.20
CA TYR A 507 -9.37 -16.67 6.40
C TYR A 507 -10.12 -18.01 6.37
N LEU A 508 -11.45 -17.94 6.39
CA LEU A 508 -12.38 -19.09 6.32
C LEU A 508 -12.26 -20.09 7.48
N ASN A 509 -11.56 -19.72 8.57
CA ASN A 509 -11.51 -20.48 9.82
C ASN A 509 -12.92 -20.61 10.42
N HIS A 510 -13.68 -19.51 10.46
CA HIS A 510 -15.04 -19.52 10.98
C HIS A 510 -16.07 -19.98 9.92
N PRO A 511 -16.98 -20.92 10.23
CA PRO A 511 -17.91 -21.47 9.25
C PRO A 511 -18.97 -20.47 8.76
N ALA A 512 -19.29 -19.41 9.53
CA ALA A 512 -20.24 -18.40 9.07
C ALA A 512 -19.70 -17.59 7.87
N ASP A 513 -18.40 -17.32 7.81
CA ASP A 513 -17.75 -16.57 6.72
C ASP A 513 -17.96 -17.29 5.39
N VAL A 514 -17.76 -18.61 5.42
CA VAL A 514 -18.00 -19.53 4.30
C VAL A 514 -19.47 -19.50 3.90
N GLN A 515 -20.41 -19.59 4.85
CA GLN A 515 -21.85 -19.57 4.59
C GLN A 515 -22.34 -18.22 4.02
N VAL A 516 -21.82 -17.10 4.52
CA VAL A 516 -22.15 -15.75 4.05
C VAL A 516 -21.63 -15.52 2.63
N LEU A 517 -20.37 -15.89 2.34
CA LEU A 517 -19.81 -15.88 0.99
C LEU A 517 -20.59 -16.79 0.03
N ARG A 518 -20.99 -17.99 0.48
CA ARG A 518 -21.80 -18.94 -0.29
C ARG A 518 -23.16 -18.37 -0.71
N GLN A 519 -23.82 -17.57 0.14
CA GLN A 519 -25.03 -16.85 -0.27
C GLN A 519 -24.72 -15.63 -1.15
N GLY A 520 -23.61 -14.93 -0.89
CA GLY A 520 -23.13 -13.82 -1.71
C GLY A 520 -22.91 -14.20 -3.17
N ILE A 521 -22.18 -15.28 -3.43
CA ILE A 521 -21.93 -15.79 -4.80
C ILE A 521 -23.21 -16.36 -5.45
N LYS A 522 -24.09 -17.02 -4.69
CA LYS A 522 -25.42 -17.43 -5.20
C LYS A 522 -26.30 -16.23 -5.59
N LEU A 523 -26.20 -15.12 -4.87
CA LEU A 523 -26.86 -13.86 -5.22
C LEU A 523 -26.20 -13.18 -6.42
N ALA A 524 -24.86 -13.19 -6.51
CA ALA A 524 -24.12 -12.68 -7.67
C ALA A 524 -24.50 -13.43 -8.96
N ARG A 525 -24.61 -14.78 -8.94
CA ARG A 525 -25.09 -15.56 -10.08
C ARG A 525 -26.51 -15.14 -10.47
N ARG A 526 -27.42 -15.01 -9.50
CA ARG A 526 -28.79 -14.53 -9.74
C ARG A 526 -28.81 -13.14 -10.38
N LEU A 527 -27.93 -12.24 -9.93
CA LEU A 527 -27.82 -10.86 -10.43
C LEU A 527 -27.33 -10.79 -11.87
N GLY A 528 -26.32 -11.59 -12.24
CA GLY A 528 -25.90 -11.69 -13.65
C GLY A 528 -26.97 -12.27 -14.58
N ASN A 529 -27.90 -13.06 -14.04
CA ASN A 529 -29.07 -13.57 -14.78
C ASN A 529 -30.31 -12.65 -14.71
N ALA A 530 -30.24 -11.51 -14.01
CA ALA A 530 -31.35 -10.57 -13.85
C ALA A 530 -31.32 -9.46 -14.91
N GLN A 531 -32.50 -9.04 -15.38
CA GLN A 531 -32.63 -7.97 -16.37
C GLN A 531 -32.63 -6.59 -15.68
N PRO A 532 -32.10 -5.53 -16.32
CA PRO A 532 -31.58 -5.49 -17.69
C PRO A 532 -30.15 -6.00 -17.87
N LEU A 533 -29.37 -6.17 -16.78
CA LEU A 533 -27.93 -6.48 -16.83
C LEU A 533 -27.60 -7.77 -17.63
N ALA A 534 -28.44 -8.80 -17.51
CA ALA A 534 -28.31 -10.06 -18.25
C ALA A 534 -28.40 -9.91 -19.78
N SER A 535 -28.84 -8.76 -20.32
CA SER A 535 -28.76 -8.49 -21.77
C SER A 535 -27.32 -8.29 -22.28
N SER A 536 -26.37 -8.02 -21.38
CA SER A 536 -24.94 -7.85 -21.71
C SER A 536 -24.09 -9.06 -21.32
N MET A 537 -24.68 -10.20 -20.96
CA MET A 537 -23.96 -11.43 -20.57
C MET A 537 -24.30 -12.58 -21.53
N THR A 538 -23.30 -13.42 -21.87
CA THR A 538 -23.50 -14.53 -22.82
C THR A 538 -23.35 -15.91 -22.16
N GLU A 539 -22.18 -16.26 -21.62
CA GLU A 539 -21.92 -17.51 -20.90
C GLU A 539 -21.21 -17.24 -19.56
N GLU A 540 -21.65 -17.88 -18.48
CA GLU A 540 -20.92 -17.87 -17.21
C GLU A 540 -19.67 -18.75 -17.34
N THR A 541 -18.49 -18.15 -17.28
CA THR A 541 -17.20 -18.81 -17.51
C THR A 541 -16.46 -19.16 -16.23
N TRP A 542 -16.87 -18.60 -15.09
CA TRP A 542 -16.22 -18.81 -13.79
C TRP A 542 -17.21 -18.58 -12.63
N PRO A 543 -17.47 -19.57 -11.74
CA PRO A 543 -17.03 -20.96 -11.80
C PRO A 543 -17.51 -21.72 -13.05
N GLY A 544 -18.59 -21.24 -13.68
CA GLY A 544 -19.35 -21.99 -14.67
C GLY A 544 -20.59 -22.64 -14.06
N PRO A 545 -21.60 -22.95 -14.89
CA PRO A 545 -22.95 -23.27 -14.43
C PRO A 545 -23.03 -24.49 -13.50
N ASP A 546 -22.17 -25.50 -13.73
CA ASP A 546 -22.21 -26.81 -13.06
C ASP A 546 -22.00 -26.78 -11.53
N VAL A 547 -21.52 -25.67 -10.95
CA VAL A 547 -21.40 -25.50 -9.49
C VAL A 547 -22.75 -25.07 -8.92
N GLU A 548 -23.56 -26.02 -8.44
CA GLU A 548 -24.94 -25.75 -7.97
C GLU A 548 -25.14 -25.92 -6.46
N SER A 549 -24.71 -27.05 -5.90
CA SER A 549 -24.99 -27.43 -4.51
C SER A 549 -24.15 -26.65 -3.50
N ASP A 550 -24.63 -26.56 -2.26
CA ASP A 550 -23.90 -25.86 -1.19
C ASP A 550 -22.47 -26.38 -1.00
N GLN A 551 -22.24 -27.70 -1.13
CA GLN A 551 -20.90 -28.27 -1.01
C GLN A 551 -19.99 -27.88 -2.19
N GLU A 552 -20.47 -27.93 -3.42
CA GLU A 552 -19.67 -27.58 -4.61
C GLU A 552 -19.24 -26.11 -4.57
N TRP A 553 -20.11 -25.22 -4.10
CA TRP A 553 -19.77 -23.81 -3.86
C TRP A 553 -18.71 -23.63 -2.77
N GLU A 554 -18.78 -24.40 -1.67
CA GLU A 554 -17.79 -24.32 -0.59
C GLU A 554 -16.44 -24.90 -0.97
N ASP A 555 -16.42 -26.03 -1.68
CA ASP A 555 -15.19 -26.66 -2.17
C ASP A 555 -14.50 -25.77 -3.23
N TRP A 556 -15.29 -25.11 -4.08
CA TRP A 556 -14.78 -24.13 -5.05
C TRP A 556 -14.27 -22.85 -4.39
N LEU A 557 -15.05 -22.21 -3.50
CA LEU A 557 -14.67 -20.89 -2.96
C LEU A 557 -13.36 -20.95 -2.16
N ARG A 558 -13.09 -22.06 -1.46
CA ARG A 558 -11.84 -22.25 -0.69
C ARG A 558 -10.56 -22.22 -1.54
N GLY A 559 -10.66 -22.44 -2.85
CA GLY A 559 -9.53 -22.30 -3.79
C GLY A 559 -9.47 -20.97 -4.53
N ASN A 560 -10.51 -20.13 -4.42
CA ASN A 560 -10.75 -19.01 -5.34
C ASN A 560 -11.09 -17.68 -4.63
N VAL A 561 -11.06 -17.65 -3.29
CA VAL A 561 -11.08 -16.42 -2.50
C VAL A 561 -9.77 -15.64 -2.61
N PHE A 562 -9.88 -14.31 -2.60
CA PHE A 562 -8.76 -13.37 -2.52
C PHE A 562 -9.12 -12.20 -1.60
N THR A 563 -8.12 -11.43 -1.16
CA THR A 563 -8.33 -10.26 -0.28
C THR A 563 -8.89 -9.06 -1.08
N GLU A 564 -9.81 -8.29 -0.48
CA GLU A 564 -10.23 -6.98 -1.00
C GLU A 564 -9.21 -5.88 -0.68
N PHE A 565 -8.14 -6.23 0.05
CA PHE A 565 -7.08 -5.36 0.53
C PHE A 565 -7.57 -4.29 1.52
N HIS A 566 -8.47 -4.68 2.43
CA HIS A 566 -9.05 -3.87 3.51
C HIS A 566 -8.68 -4.37 4.92
N PRO A 567 -7.39 -4.61 5.25
CA PRO A 567 -7.04 -5.10 6.57
C PRO A 567 -7.17 -4.00 7.63
N SER A 568 -7.73 -4.33 8.80
CA SER A 568 -7.98 -3.43 9.93
C SER A 568 -7.54 -3.98 11.29
N SER A 569 -7.75 -3.20 12.35
CA SER A 569 -7.90 -3.68 13.75
C SER A 569 -6.66 -4.17 14.51
N THR A 570 -5.47 -4.18 13.91
CA THR A 570 -4.22 -4.69 14.54
C THR A 570 -3.61 -3.83 15.65
N CYS A 571 -4.19 -2.66 15.91
CA CYS A 571 -3.91 -1.81 17.07
C CYS A 571 -5.24 -1.35 17.68
N ALA A 572 -6.17 -2.31 17.85
CA ALA A 572 -7.55 -2.09 18.26
C ALA A 572 -7.71 -1.10 19.43
N MET A 573 -8.63 -0.16 19.24
CA MET A 573 -9.12 0.74 20.26
C MET A 573 -10.23 0.03 21.04
N LEU A 574 -9.85 -0.57 22.16
CA LEU A 574 -10.68 -1.30 23.11
C LEU A 574 -10.23 -0.95 24.54
N PRO A 575 -11.03 -1.27 25.57
CA PRO A 575 -10.55 -1.29 26.95
C PRO A 575 -9.27 -2.15 27.10
N LEU A 576 -8.35 -1.76 27.98
CA LEU A 576 -7.08 -2.48 28.17
C LEU A 576 -7.32 -3.89 28.72
N GLU A 577 -8.34 -4.04 29.57
CA GLU A 577 -8.86 -5.32 30.07
C GLU A 577 -9.48 -6.21 28.97
N GLN A 578 -9.77 -5.66 27.79
CA GLN A 578 -10.20 -6.37 26.58
C GLN A 578 -9.09 -6.41 25.52
N GLY A 579 -7.83 -6.39 25.95
CA GLY A 579 -6.68 -6.50 25.04
C GLY A 579 -6.45 -5.27 24.15
N GLY A 580 -7.06 -4.13 24.44
CA GLY A 580 -6.89 -2.90 23.66
C GLY A 580 -5.43 -2.44 23.58
N VAL A 581 -5.07 -1.90 22.41
CA VAL A 581 -3.73 -1.34 22.16
C VAL A 581 -3.70 0.17 22.38
N VAL A 582 -4.78 0.88 22.01
CA VAL A 582 -4.90 2.33 22.21
C VAL A 582 -6.15 2.74 22.99
N ASP A 583 -6.03 3.79 23.79
CA ASP A 583 -7.17 4.43 24.47
C ASP A 583 -8.05 5.24 23.49
N ALA A 584 -9.22 5.72 23.95
CA ALA A 584 -10.11 6.57 23.16
C ALA A 584 -9.52 7.96 22.78
N ASN A 585 -8.28 8.27 23.18
CA ASN A 585 -7.48 9.41 22.74
C ASN A 585 -6.32 8.99 21.81
N LEU A 586 -6.35 7.77 21.28
CA LEU A 586 -5.36 7.16 20.38
C LEU A 586 -4.01 6.78 21.01
N ARG A 587 -3.87 6.87 22.34
CA ARG A 587 -2.59 6.62 23.02
C ARG A 587 -2.36 5.15 23.29
N VAL A 588 -1.17 4.67 22.92
CA VAL A 588 -0.75 3.29 23.19
C VAL A 588 -0.67 3.06 24.70
N TYR A 589 -1.34 2.02 25.20
CA TYR A 589 -1.33 1.72 26.63
C TYR A 589 0.09 1.45 27.15
N GLY A 590 0.37 1.95 28.36
CA GLY A 590 1.70 1.93 28.95
C GLY A 590 2.67 3.00 28.44
N LEU A 591 2.31 3.76 27.39
CA LEU A 591 3.14 4.81 26.79
C LEU A 591 2.55 6.22 26.99
N SER A 592 3.41 7.16 27.38
CA SER A 592 3.05 8.55 27.73
C SER A 592 2.79 9.45 26.52
N ASN A 593 3.41 9.14 25.38
CA ASN A 593 3.54 10.07 24.25
C ASN A 593 3.60 9.37 22.87
N VAL A 594 3.05 8.16 22.76
CA VAL A 594 2.97 7.41 21.50
C VAL A 594 1.51 7.16 21.17
N ARG A 595 1.11 7.41 19.93
CA ARG A 595 -0.25 7.18 19.42
C ARG A 595 -0.25 6.32 18.17
N VAL A 596 -1.39 5.68 17.86
CA VAL A 596 -1.67 5.06 16.56
C VAL A 596 -2.89 5.74 15.96
N ALA A 597 -2.85 6.11 14.68
CA ALA A 597 -3.88 6.95 14.05
C ALA A 597 -4.13 6.58 12.59
N ASP A 598 -4.35 5.30 12.31
CA ASP A 598 -4.64 4.75 10.99
C ASP A 598 -5.67 3.59 11.05
N ALA A 599 -5.89 2.87 9.94
CA ALA A 599 -6.85 1.76 9.83
C ALA A 599 -6.64 0.57 10.81
N SER A 600 -5.53 0.53 11.55
CA SER A 600 -5.30 -0.44 12.63
C SER A 600 -6.16 -0.22 13.88
N ILE A 601 -6.76 0.96 14.08
CA ILE A 601 -7.46 1.30 15.33
C ILE A 601 -8.92 0.81 15.47
N PRO A 602 -9.78 0.72 14.42
CA PRO A 602 -11.16 0.29 14.63
C PRO A 602 -11.19 -1.18 15.06
N PRO A 603 -11.86 -1.56 16.16
CA PRO A 603 -11.88 -2.94 16.65
C PRO A 603 -12.69 -3.88 15.76
N ILE A 604 -13.64 -3.34 15.00
CA ILE A 604 -14.44 -4.04 14.01
C ILE A 604 -14.06 -3.59 12.60
N SER A 605 -14.17 -4.49 11.62
CA SER A 605 -14.17 -4.11 10.21
C SER A 605 -15.45 -3.34 9.84
N PHE A 606 -15.39 -2.61 8.72
CA PHE A 606 -16.47 -1.73 8.28
C PHE A 606 -17.00 -2.14 6.90
N SER A 607 -18.31 -2.05 6.68
CA SER A 607 -19.00 -2.27 5.40
C SER A 607 -18.74 -1.13 4.39
N ALA A 608 -17.47 -0.90 4.08
CA ALA A 608 -16.96 0.21 3.26
C ALA A 608 -15.48 0.03 2.85
N HIS A 609 -15.09 0.71 1.77
CA HIS A 609 -13.69 0.85 1.35
C HIS A 609 -12.98 1.81 2.29
N LEU A 610 -11.83 1.41 2.85
CA LEU A 610 -11.24 2.05 4.03
C LEU A 610 -10.69 3.49 3.82
N MET A 611 -10.79 4.09 2.64
CA MET A 611 -10.24 5.44 2.40
C MET A 611 -10.95 6.51 3.25
N SER A 612 -12.27 6.65 3.13
CA SER A 612 -13.00 7.73 3.82
C SER A 612 -12.87 7.62 5.33
N SER A 613 -13.03 6.41 5.88
CA SER A 613 -12.89 6.15 7.33
C SER A 613 -11.47 6.46 7.81
N THR A 614 -10.42 6.09 7.07
CA THR A 614 -9.04 6.43 7.45
C THR A 614 -8.74 7.94 7.34
N TYR A 615 -9.30 8.65 6.36
CA TYR A 615 -9.22 10.12 6.33
C TYR A 615 -9.94 10.75 7.53
N GLY A 616 -11.12 10.26 7.89
CA GLY A 616 -11.87 10.68 9.07
C GLY A 616 -11.10 10.44 10.37
N ILE A 617 -10.53 9.24 10.54
CA ILE A 617 -9.67 8.88 11.67
C ILE A 617 -8.50 9.86 11.80
N ALA A 618 -7.79 10.16 10.71
CA ALA A 618 -6.63 11.05 10.74
C ALA A 618 -7.01 12.52 10.96
N GLU A 619 -8.12 12.99 10.40
CA GLU A 619 -8.67 14.33 10.65
C GLU A 619 -9.10 14.50 12.12
N GLN A 620 -9.74 13.48 12.70
CA GLN A 620 -10.16 13.46 14.10
C GLN A 620 -8.96 13.34 15.05
N ALA A 621 -8.01 12.46 14.74
CA ALA A 621 -6.73 12.36 15.44
C ALA A 621 -5.98 13.70 15.50
N SER A 622 -5.89 14.41 14.37
CA SER A 622 -5.27 15.74 14.33
C SER A 622 -5.99 16.76 15.23
N THR A 623 -7.31 16.61 15.37
CA THR A 623 -8.17 17.46 16.20
C THR A 623 -7.96 17.15 17.69
N ILE A 624 -7.94 15.88 18.08
CA ILE A 624 -7.62 15.41 19.45
C ILE A 624 -6.21 15.87 19.87
N ILE A 625 -5.20 15.69 19.01
CA ILE A 625 -3.80 16.02 19.32
C ILE A 625 -3.60 17.54 19.46
N ARG A 626 -4.16 18.34 18.55
CA ARG A 626 -4.10 19.81 18.66
C ARG A 626 -4.89 20.31 19.87
N ASN A 627 -6.08 19.76 20.13
CA ASN A 627 -6.84 20.11 21.33
C ASN A 627 -6.10 19.74 22.63
N TYR A 628 -5.22 18.74 22.63
CA TYR A 628 -4.39 18.43 23.79
C TYR A 628 -3.22 19.41 23.97
N HIS A 629 -2.47 19.72 22.91
CA HIS A 629 -1.28 20.59 22.99
C HIS A 629 -1.55 22.09 22.96
N ASN A 630 -2.72 22.51 22.46
CA ASN A 630 -3.06 23.92 22.28
C ASN A 630 -4.06 24.44 23.33
N GLN A 631 -4.26 23.71 24.43
CA GLN A 631 -5.01 24.26 25.57
C GLN A 631 -4.36 25.57 26.04
N PRO A 632 -5.12 26.64 26.27
CA PRO A 632 -4.59 27.83 26.91
C PRO A 632 -4.00 27.43 28.26
N VAL A 633 -2.72 27.72 28.49
CA VAL A 633 -2.10 27.57 29.82
C VAL A 633 -3.01 28.31 30.81
N PRO A 634 -3.55 27.65 31.84
CA PRO A 634 -4.43 28.31 32.79
C PRO A 634 -3.73 29.56 33.33
N LYS A 635 -4.36 30.72 33.15
CA LYS A 635 -3.87 31.94 33.80
C LYS A 635 -3.92 31.66 35.29
N ASN A 636 -2.75 31.42 35.90
CA ASN A 636 -2.61 31.24 37.33
C ASN A 636 -3.42 32.35 38.01
N SER A 637 -4.47 31.95 38.74
CA SER A 637 -5.26 32.88 39.51
C SER A 637 -4.30 33.53 40.49
N THR A 638 -3.97 34.80 40.24
CA THR A 638 -3.21 35.62 41.17
C THR A 638 -3.95 35.58 42.50
N HIS A 639 -3.38 34.87 43.48
CA HIS A 639 -3.92 34.82 44.82
C HIS A 639 -3.86 36.23 45.38
N ASN A 640 -4.98 36.97 45.25
CA ASN A 640 -5.25 38.16 46.03
C ASN A 640 -5.38 37.70 47.48
N SER A 641 -4.24 37.58 48.16
CA SER A 641 -4.15 37.37 49.59
C SER A 641 -4.78 38.58 50.28
N THR A 642 -6.06 38.45 50.63
CA THR A 642 -6.78 39.45 51.43
C THR A 642 -6.01 39.72 52.72
N SER A 643 -5.74 40.99 52.98
CA SER A 643 -4.84 41.43 54.04
C SER A 643 -5.38 41.12 55.43
N SER A 644 -4.72 40.22 56.16
CA SER A 644 -4.76 40.18 57.63
C SER A 644 -3.57 40.96 58.17
N HIS A 645 -3.81 42.06 58.90
CA HIS A 645 -2.75 42.81 59.56
C HIS A 645 -2.02 41.97 60.62
N ASN A 646 -0.71 42.17 60.71
CA ASN A 646 0.01 42.21 61.98
C ASN A 646 1.24 43.12 61.82
N GLU A 647 1.54 43.90 62.84
CA GLU A 647 2.75 44.72 62.96
C GLU A 647 3.91 43.80 63.41
N THR A 648 5.18 44.00 63.05
CA THR A 648 6.08 44.97 63.71
C THR A 648 7.50 44.98 63.08
N ASP A 649 8.20 46.11 63.27
CA ASP A 649 9.66 46.35 63.32
C ASP A 649 10.69 45.79 62.30
N SER A 650 11.39 46.74 61.66
CA SER A 650 12.86 46.77 61.41
C SER A 650 13.48 45.80 60.37
N THR A 651 14.58 46.07 59.66
CA THR A 651 15.44 47.28 59.53
C THR A 651 16.11 47.34 58.12
N THR A 652 16.62 48.52 57.75
CA THR A 652 17.61 48.87 56.68
C THR A 652 18.48 47.73 56.08
N ASN A 653 18.87 47.66 54.79
CA ASN A 653 19.73 48.66 54.08
C ASN A 653 19.96 48.41 52.55
N ASN A 654 19.85 49.47 51.73
CA ASN A 654 20.75 49.97 50.64
C ASN A 654 21.45 49.11 49.53
N ARG A 655 21.35 49.65 48.28
CA ARG A 655 22.25 49.57 47.06
C ARG A 655 22.33 48.25 46.25
N ALA A 656 22.37 48.16 44.90
CA ALA A 656 22.42 49.06 43.71
C ALA A 656 23.77 49.15 42.91
N ASN A 657 23.65 49.17 41.56
CA ASN A 657 24.65 49.40 40.48
C ASN A 657 25.72 48.27 40.24
N ASP A 658 26.33 48.06 39.06
CA ASP A 658 26.01 48.35 37.63
C ASP A 658 26.93 47.55 36.65
N ASN A 659 26.41 47.27 35.45
CA ASN A 659 26.99 47.23 34.07
C ASN A 659 28.45 46.82 33.68
N ASP A 660 28.49 46.09 32.54
CA ASP A 660 29.30 46.26 31.30
C ASP A 660 30.64 45.53 30.94
N ASP A 661 30.54 44.82 29.80
CA ASP A 661 31.37 44.76 28.56
C ASP A 661 32.88 44.34 28.57
N GLY A 662 33.45 43.96 27.40
CA GLY A 662 34.93 44.01 27.25
C GLY A 662 35.76 43.28 26.17
N THR A 663 35.26 42.62 25.11
CA THR A 663 36.05 42.20 23.89
C THR A 663 37.21 41.15 24.03
N ALA A 664 37.98 40.88 22.94
CA ALA A 664 38.88 39.71 22.74
C ALA A 664 40.10 40.00 21.82
N ILE A 665 41.08 39.07 21.63
CA ILE A 665 42.01 39.00 20.45
C ILE A 665 42.86 37.70 20.26
N LEU A 666 43.10 37.38 18.98
CA LEU A 666 43.95 36.40 18.22
C LEU A 666 45.20 35.68 18.82
N ASN A 667 45.52 34.46 18.29
CA ASN A 667 46.77 34.21 17.49
C ASN A 667 46.79 32.89 16.65
N THR A 668 47.89 32.60 15.88
CA THR A 668 47.92 31.67 14.69
C THR A 668 49.20 30.78 14.53
N THR A 669 49.22 29.73 13.66
CA THR A 669 50.21 29.44 12.55
C THR A 669 50.37 27.97 12.00
N ASN A 670 50.52 27.81 10.66
CA ASN A 670 51.38 26.89 9.83
C ASN A 670 51.17 25.32 9.82
N THR A 671 51.52 24.46 8.82
CA THR A 671 52.36 24.48 7.56
C THR A 671 51.98 23.29 6.55
N PRO A 672 52.51 23.12 5.30
CA PRO A 672 51.83 22.42 4.14
C PRO A 672 52.48 21.13 3.45
N PRO A 673 52.58 20.88 2.09
CA PRO A 673 51.87 19.79 1.33
C PRO A 673 52.69 18.91 0.30
N GLY A 674 52.03 18.11 -0.60
CA GLY A 674 52.64 17.37 -1.77
C GLY A 674 51.67 16.57 -2.71
N GLU A 675 52.08 16.17 -3.94
CA GLU A 675 51.24 15.67 -5.09
C GLU A 675 51.76 14.39 -5.84
N GLY A 676 51.01 13.83 -6.84
CA GLY A 676 51.53 12.88 -7.89
C GLY A 676 50.50 12.09 -8.78
N GLU A 677 50.80 11.83 -10.09
CA GLU A 677 49.89 11.23 -11.13
C GLU A 677 50.63 10.42 -12.28
N SER A 678 49.96 9.61 -13.15
CA SER A 678 50.29 9.27 -14.60
C SER A 678 49.67 7.96 -15.24
N SER A 679 49.78 7.75 -16.59
CA SER A 679 49.27 6.59 -17.43
C SER A 679 50.08 6.39 -18.77
N GLY A 680 49.85 5.51 -19.80
CA GLY A 680 48.80 4.52 -20.21
C GLY A 680 48.98 3.93 -21.67
N ASN A 681 48.00 3.17 -22.23
CA ASN A 681 47.75 2.73 -23.67
C ASN A 681 48.50 1.53 -24.39
N GLY A 682 47.84 0.87 -25.39
CA GLY A 682 48.43 -0.06 -26.42
C GLY A 682 47.46 -1.03 -27.20
N ALA A 683 47.73 -1.40 -28.48
CA ALA A 683 46.93 -2.31 -29.37
C ALA A 683 47.77 -2.89 -30.58
N ALA A 684 47.36 -3.64 -31.66
CA ALA A 684 46.08 -4.14 -32.27
C ALA A 684 46.31 -5.29 -33.35
N SER A 685 45.28 -5.67 -34.15
CA SER A 685 45.25 -6.29 -35.54
C SER A 685 44.68 -7.73 -35.78
N LEU A 686 44.25 -8.02 -37.04
CA LEU A 686 43.38 -9.16 -37.45
C LEU A 686 43.43 -9.43 -38.99
N HIS A 687 43.17 -10.66 -39.49
CA HIS A 687 42.33 -10.99 -40.69
C HIS A 687 42.43 -12.44 -41.21
N SER A 688 41.32 -13.19 -41.17
CA SER A 688 41.05 -14.37 -42.03
C SER A 688 39.58 -14.83 -42.06
N HIS A 689 38.67 -14.17 -41.32
CA HIS A 689 37.38 -14.73 -40.91
C HIS A 689 36.18 -14.37 -41.82
N SER A 690 36.41 -13.72 -42.96
CA SER A 690 35.42 -12.87 -43.63
C SER A 690 34.11 -13.57 -44.02
N PHE A 691 34.14 -14.76 -44.65
CA PHE A 691 32.94 -15.40 -45.18
C PHE A 691 31.98 -15.93 -44.11
N ILE A 692 32.51 -16.50 -43.02
CA ILE A 692 31.70 -16.95 -41.87
C ILE A 692 31.13 -15.73 -41.12
N MET A 693 31.92 -14.67 -40.98
CA MET A 693 31.48 -13.44 -40.33
C MET A 693 30.34 -12.72 -41.08
N THR A 694 30.18 -12.89 -42.40
CA THR A 694 29.02 -12.33 -43.12
C THR A 694 27.71 -13.03 -42.75
N LEU A 695 27.70 -14.37 -42.64
CA LEU A 695 26.54 -15.13 -42.18
C LEU A 695 26.22 -14.84 -40.70
N VAL A 696 27.25 -14.77 -39.86
CA VAL A 696 27.10 -14.40 -38.44
C VAL A 696 26.64 -12.95 -38.30
N GLY A 697 27.10 -12.04 -39.15
CA GLY A 697 26.69 -10.64 -39.19
C GLY A 697 25.21 -10.46 -39.52
N LEU A 698 24.72 -11.11 -40.59
CA LEU A 698 23.30 -11.09 -40.96
C LEU A 698 22.39 -11.66 -39.86
N TRP A 699 22.85 -12.67 -39.11
CA TRP A 699 22.12 -13.20 -37.95
C TRP A 699 22.20 -12.25 -36.74
N LEU A 700 23.36 -11.65 -36.47
CA LEU A 700 23.55 -10.67 -35.39
C LEU A 700 22.71 -9.40 -35.61
N SER A 701 22.54 -8.92 -36.85
CA SER A 701 21.65 -7.79 -37.14
C SER A 701 20.19 -8.04 -36.73
N PHE A 702 19.75 -9.31 -36.71
CA PHE A 702 18.42 -9.70 -36.24
C PHE A 702 18.34 -9.87 -34.70
N VAL A 703 19.50 -9.95 -34.03
CA VAL A 703 19.63 -10.31 -32.62
C VAL A 703 20.06 -9.13 -31.74
N VAL A 704 20.81 -8.17 -32.27
CA VAL A 704 21.16 -6.90 -31.60
C VAL A 704 19.94 -5.98 -31.45
N LEU A 705 18.86 -6.24 -32.20
CA LEU A 705 17.55 -5.57 -32.08
C LEU A 705 16.54 -6.38 -31.24
N SER A 706 16.98 -7.43 -30.54
CA SER A 706 16.13 -8.32 -29.74
C SER A 706 16.39 -8.14 -28.25
N GLU A 707 15.43 -7.57 -27.53
CA GLU A 707 15.49 -7.43 -26.06
C GLU A 707 15.41 -8.79 -25.32
N ASN A 708 14.97 -9.86 -25.98
CA ASN A 708 14.89 -11.18 -25.35
C ASN A 708 16.28 -11.88 -25.37
N PRO A 709 16.89 -12.17 -24.20
CA PRO A 709 18.21 -12.80 -24.13
C PRO A 709 18.28 -14.20 -24.76
N ALA A 710 17.15 -14.85 -25.03
CA ALA A 710 17.11 -16.21 -25.57
C ALA A 710 17.64 -16.25 -27.01
N TYR A 711 17.31 -15.26 -27.84
CA TYR A 711 17.82 -15.16 -29.20
C TYR A 711 19.30 -14.78 -29.22
N ILE A 712 19.76 -14.01 -28.23
CA ILE A 712 21.19 -13.67 -28.03
C ILE A 712 22.00 -14.93 -27.68
N LEU A 713 21.55 -15.74 -26.72
CA LEU A 713 22.21 -17.01 -26.39
C LEU A 713 22.10 -18.03 -27.53
N SER A 714 20.99 -18.05 -28.26
CA SER A 714 20.80 -18.87 -29.47
C SER A 714 21.85 -18.57 -30.54
N ALA A 715 22.12 -17.29 -30.81
CA ALA A 715 23.19 -16.87 -31.72
C ALA A 715 24.56 -17.33 -31.22
N LEU A 716 24.92 -16.97 -30.00
CA LEU A 716 26.29 -17.13 -29.49
C LEU A 716 26.68 -18.61 -29.29
N THR A 717 25.73 -19.48 -28.94
CA THR A 717 25.96 -20.94 -28.86
C THR A 717 26.07 -21.60 -30.24
N SER A 718 25.24 -21.20 -31.20
CA SER A 718 25.32 -21.66 -32.59
C SER A 718 26.67 -21.28 -33.23
N VAL A 719 27.07 -20.01 -33.08
CA VAL A 719 28.38 -19.50 -33.54
C VAL A 719 29.51 -20.24 -32.84
N GLY A 720 29.45 -20.44 -31.53
CA GLY A 720 30.45 -21.21 -30.77
C GLY A 720 30.65 -22.64 -31.30
N GLY A 721 29.56 -23.32 -31.69
CA GLY A 721 29.62 -24.64 -32.32
C GLY A 721 30.30 -24.63 -33.69
N ILE A 722 29.92 -23.68 -34.55
CA ILE A 722 30.51 -23.48 -35.89
C ILE A 722 32.00 -23.15 -35.78
N THR A 723 32.39 -22.18 -34.94
CA THR A 723 33.80 -21.83 -34.69
C THR A 723 34.59 -23.01 -34.10
N GLY A 724 33.97 -23.79 -33.21
CA GLY A 724 34.56 -25.02 -32.68
C GLY A 724 34.87 -26.05 -33.77
N TYR A 725 33.94 -26.29 -34.69
CA TYR A 725 34.14 -27.17 -35.85
C TYR A 725 35.21 -26.62 -36.80
N VAL A 726 35.13 -25.35 -37.20
CA VAL A 726 36.11 -24.71 -38.10
C VAL A 726 37.53 -24.76 -37.54
N ARG A 727 37.70 -24.68 -36.21
CA ARG A 727 39.01 -24.76 -35.54
C ARG A 727 39.54 -26.19 -35.38
N THR A 728 38.71 -27.24 -35.45
CA THR A 728 39.10 -28.59 -34.98
C THR A 728 38.60 -29.78 -35.81
N GLY A 729 37.74 -29.57 -36.81
CA GLY A 729 37.03 -30.64 -37.53
C GLY A 729 35.96 -31.38 -36.71
N SER A 730 35.73 -30.99 -35.44
CA SER A 730 34.85 -31.69 -34.50
C SER A 730 33.38 -31.60 -34.88
N ILE A 731 32.87 -32.61 -35.61
CA ILE A 731 31.43 -32.75 -35.93
C ILE A 731 30.56 -32.68 -34.65
N PRO A 732 30.93 -33.32 -33.51
CA PRO A 732 30.17 -33.16 -32.26
C PRO A 732 30.08 -31.72 -31.74
N SER A 733 31.04 -30.85 -32.07
CA SER A 733 31.03 -29.46 -31.61
C SER A 733 30.03 -28.58 -32.36
N ILE A 734 29.91 -28.74 -33.68
CA ILE A 734 28.87 -28.04 -34.45
C ILE A 734 27.48 -28.61 -34.16
N ALA A 735 27.34 -29.94 -34.01
CA ALA A 735 26.09 -30.56 -33.61
C ALA A 735 25.59 -30.02 -32.25
N ALA A 736 26.44 -30.05 -31.20
CA ALA A 736 26.07 -29.56 -29.88
C ALA A 736 25.71 -28.06 -29.87
N GLY A 737 26.50 -27.21 -30.55
CA GLY A 737 26.23 -25.77 -30.60
C GLY A 737 24.92 -25.43 -31.32
N LEU A 738 24.62 -26.09 -32.45
CA LEU A 738 23.37 -25.88 -33.17
C LEU A 738 22.16 -26.43 -32.42
N THR A 739 22.26 -27.59 -31.76
CA THR A 739 21.15 -28.14 -30.95
C THR A 739 20.85 -27.27 -29.73
N VAL A 740 21.85 -26.83 -28.97
CA VAL A 740 21.65 -25.93 -27.83
C VAL A 740 21.14 -24.56 -28.30
N GLY A 741 21.68 -24.03 -29.41
CA GLY A 741 21.21 -22.79 -30.02
C GLY A 741 19.75 -22.86 -30.45
N PHE A 742 19.32 -23.96 -31.06
CA PHE A 742 17.91 -24.19 -31.42
C PHE A 742 17.00 -24.23 -30.19
N LEU A 743 17.39 -24.88 -29.09
CA LEU A 743 16.60 -24.93 -27.86
C LEU A 743 16.41 -23.53 -27.24
N TYR A 744 17.47 -22.72 -27.19
CA TYR A 744 17.35 -21.31 -26.79
C TYR A 744 16.42 -20.51 -27.71
N GLY A 745 16.55 -20.67 -29.04
CA GLY A 745 15.70 -19.96 -30.01
C GLY A 745 14.22 -20.34 -29.91
N LEU A 746 13.93 -21.63 -29.69
CA LEU A 746 12.57 -22.14 -29.48
C LEU A 746 11.98 -21.67 -28.13
N GLY A 747 12.80 -21.62 -27.07
CA GLY A 747 12.41 -21.00 -25.80
C GLY A 747 12.06 -19.53 -25.96
N GLY A 748 12.93 -18.76 -26.62
CA GLY A 748 12.69 -17.34 -26.96
C GLY A 748 11.42 -17.11 -27.77
N TYR A 749 11.16 -17.97 -28.77
CA TYR A 749 9.93 -17.93 -29.56
C TYR A 749 8.69 -18.15 -28.69
N ARG A 750 8.68 -19.20 -27.85
CA ARG A 750 7.56 -19.47 -26.94
C ARG A 750 7.35 -18.35 -25.91
N ILE A 751 8.42 -17.81 -25.33
CA ILE A 751 8.36 -16.62 -24.45
C ILE A 751 7.70 -15.45 -25.19
N SER A 752 8.13 -15.14 -26.43
CA SER A 752 7.56 -14.04 -27.22
C SER A 752 6.10 -14.25 -27.65
N LYS A 753 5.58 -15.47 -27.51
CA LYS A 753 4.17 -15.83 -27.76
C LYS A 753 3.40 -16.16 -26.47
N ARG A 754 3.95 -15.86 -25.29
CA ARG A 754 3.40 -16.19 -23.95
C ARG A 754 3.01 -17.67 -23.79
N GLN A 755 3.67 -18.57 -24.52
CA GLN A 755 3.38 -20.01 -24.50
C GLN A 755 4.10 -20.75 -23.34
N PRO A 756 3.49 -21.80 -22.77
CA PRO A 756 4.09 -22.57 -21.70
C PRO A 756 5.39 -23.29 -22.12
N TYR A 757 6.22 -23.60 -21.13
CA TYR A 757 7.54 -24.23 -21.26
C TYR A 757 8.63 -23.36 -21.94
N GLY A 758 8.38 -22.08 -22.22
CA GLY A 758 9.36 -21.19 -22.87
C GLY A 758 10.61 -20.90 -22.05
N VAL A 759 10.47 -20.62 -20.75
CA VAL A 759 11.59 -20.39 -19.81
C VAL A 759 12.29 -21.71 -19.51
N GLU A 760 11.51 -22.77 -19.37
CA GLU A 760 11.90 -24.13 -19.03
C GLU A 760 12.82 -24.74 -20.11
N LEU A 761 12.53 -24.50 -21.39
CA LEU A 761 13.38 -24.90 -22.52
C LEU A 761 14.71 -24.10 -22.56
N ALA A 762 14.69 -22.80 -22.24
CA ALA A 762 15.90 -21.98 -22.18
C ALA A 762 16.77 -22.32 -20.95
N LEU A 763 16.17 -22.68 -19.82
CA LEU A 763 16.88 -23.22 -18.66
C LEU A 763 17.48 -24.59 -18.97
N LEU A 764 16.74 -25.49 -19.62
CA LEU A 764 17.26 -26.80 -20.05
C LEU A 764 18.47 -26.65 -21.00
N ALA A 765 18.42 -25.72 -21.95
CA ALA A 765 19.56 -25.38 -22.82
C ALA A 765 20.79 -24.91 -22.00
N SER A 766 20.56 -24.11 -20.95
CA SER A 766 21.59 -23.63 -20.02
C SER A 766 22.21 -24.76 -19.19
N VAL A 767 21.38 -25.66 -18.66
CA VAL A 767 21.81 -26.84 -17.89
C VAL A 767 22.61 -27.81 -18.76
N LEU A 768 22.17 -28.06 -20.00
CA LEU A 768 22.92 -28.89 -20.95
C LEU A 768 24.29 -28.28 -21.30
N LEU A 769 24.38 -26.95 -21.44
CA LEU A 769 25.64 -26.25 -21.72
C LEU A 769 26.60 -26.28 -20.52
N ALA A 770 26.09 -26.14 -19.29
CA ALA A 770 26.88 -26.29 -18.07
C ALA A 770 27.35 -27.75 -17.85
N GLY A 771 26.44 -28.72 -17.94
CA GLY A 771 26.72 -30.14 -17.73
C GLY A 771 27.67 -30.75 -18.76
N SER A 772 27.73 -30.22 -19.99
CA SER A 772 28.68 -30.64 -21.03
C SER A 772 30.03 -29.92 -20.96
N SER A 773 30.11 -28.75 -20.33
CA SER A 773 31.34 -27.95 -20.24
C SER A 773 32.16 -28.28 -18.99
N ILE A 774 31.54 -28.30 -17.81
CA ILE A 774 32.23 -28.44 -16.51
C ILE A 774 33.05 -29.76 -16.41
N PRO A 775 32.50 -30.95 -16.71
CA PRO A 775 33.27 -32.20 -16.64
C PRO A 775 34.44 -32.24 -17.65
N ARG A 776 34.33 -31.50 -18.76
CA ARG A 776 35.38 -31.43 -19.79
C ARG A 776 36.55 -30.55 -19.34
N ALA A 777 36.31 -29.50 -18.56
CA ALA A 777 37.36 -28.73 -17.90
C ALA A 777 38.17 -29.64 -16.96
N ILE A 778 37.47 -30.27 -16.01
CA ILE A 778 38.04 -31.14 -14.97
C ILE A 778 38.85 -32.28 -15.60
N LYS A 779 38.29 -32.96 -16.62
CA LYS A 779 38.95 -34.10 -17.28
C LYS A 779 40.16 -33.73 -18.15
N THR A 780 40.29 -32.47 -18.61
CA THR A 780 41.37 -32.08 -19.55
C THR A 780 42.44 -31.18 -18.94
N GLY A 781 42.23 -30.63 -17.75
CA GLY A 781 43.17 -29.70 -17.09
C GLY A 781 43.39 -28.39 -17.85
N LYS A 782 42.57 -28.11 -18.87
CA LYS A 782 42.64 -26.90 -19.69
C LYS A 782 41.47 -25.98 -19.32
N PRO A 783 41.68 -24.65 -19.26
CA PRO A 783 40.58 -23.72 -19.04
C PRO A 783 39.53 -23.91 -20.13
N LEU A 784 38.25 -23.84 -19.74
CA LEU A 784 37.16 -23.76 -20.71
C LEU A 784 37.33 -22.52 -21.59
N PRO A 785 36.83 -22.53 -22.84
CA PRO A 785 36.68 -21.31 -23.61
C PRO A 785 35.77 -20.38 -22.80
N ALA A 786 36.32 -19.32 -22.22
CA ALA A 786 35.67 -18.56 -21.14
C ALA A 786 34.25 -18.08 -21.51
N GLY A 787 34.05 -17.70 -22.78
CA GLY A 787 32.72 -17.36 -23.32
C GLY A 787 31.66 -18.45 -23.14
N LEU A 788 31.99 -19.75 -23.27
CA LEU A 788 31.00 -20.82 -23.04
C LEU A 788 30.64 -20.97 -21.56
N SER A 789 31.58 -20.76 -20.64
CA SER A 789 31.31 -20.74 -19.20
C SER A 789 30.47 -19.52 -18.81
N VAL A 790 30.77 -18.35 -19.37
CA VAL A 790 29.97 -17.13 -19.18
C VAL A 790 28.57 -17.31 -19.74
N LEU A 791 28.41 -17.80 -20.98
CA LEU A 791 27.09 -18.06 -21.58
C LEU A 791 26.26 -19.05 -20.76
N ALA A 792 26.87 -20.13 -20.26
CA ALA A 792 26.18 -21.08 -19.39
C ALA A 792 25.79 -20.46 -18.03
N ALA A 793 26.67 -19.68 -17.42
CA ALA A 793 26.39 -19.01 -16.14
C ALA A 793 25.33 -17.89 -16.29
N THR A 794 25.41 -17.07 -17.33
CA THR A 794 24.40 -16.05 -17.64
C THR A 794 23.05 -16.69 -17.99
N GLY A 795 23.03 -17.77 -18.78
CA GLY A 795 21.81 -18.53 -19.05
C GLY A 795 21.19 -19.14 -17.79
N LEU A 796 21.99 -19.78 -16.94
CA LEU A 796 21.54 -20.30 -15.64
C LEU A 796 21.07 -19.20 -14.69
N PHE A 797 21.69 -18.02 -14.68
CA PHE A 797 21.25 -16.91 -13.84
C PHE A 797 19.94 -16.30 -14.34
N VAL A 798 19.85 -15.97 -15.62
CA VAL A 798 18.67 -15.33 -16.23
C VAL A 798 17.47 -16.29 -16.22
N TYR A 799 17.62 -17.50 -16.76
CA TYR A 799 16.51 -18.47 -16.83
C TYR A 799 16.30 -19.24 -15.53
N GLY A 800 17.31 -19.37 -14.68
CA GLY A 800 17.14 -19.91 -13.33
C GLY A 800 16.32 -18.96 -12.46
N ARG A 801 16.63 -17.65 -12.45
CA ARG A 801 15.79 -16.68 -11.74
C ARG A 801 14.38 -16.58 -12.34
N ALA A 802 14.24 -16.59 -13.67
CA ALA A 802 12.93 -16.56 -14.31
C ALA A 802 12.11 -17.86 -14.14
N PHE A 803 12.76 -18.99 -13.83
CA PHE A 803 12.11 -20.26 -13.52
C PHE A 803 11.78 -20.42 -12.03
N LEU A 804 12.60 -19.85 -11.14
CA LEU A 804 12.34 -19.77 -9.70
C LEU A 804 11.36 -18.62 -9.33
N ALA A 805 10.94 -17.84 -10.32
CA ALA A 805 9.87 -16.83 -10.23
C ALA A 805 8.61 -17.27 -11.02
N LYS A 806 8.48 -18.59 -11.24
CA LYS A 806 7.29 -19.31 -11.73
C LYS A 806 6.84 -20.31 -10.68
#